data_AF-A0A258XSV3-F1
#
_entry.id   AF-A0A258XSV3-F1
#
_cell.length_a   1.000
_cell.length_b   1.000
_cell.length_c   1.000
_cell.angle_alpha   90.00
_cell.angle_beta   90.00
_cell.angle_gamma   90.00
#
_symmetry.space_group_name_H-M   'P 1'
#
loop_
_entity.id
_entity.type
_entity.pdbx_description
1 polymer ?
#
loop_
_entity_poly.entity_id
_entity_poly.type
_entity_poly.pdbx_seq_one_letter_code
_entity_poly.pdbx_strand_id
1 'polypeptide(L)'
;MFDVGGTGGLATGGSVQLGLASGIDTGAVNSGSARFGTVTATASANGGEGGSAEIVGGTGGMAVGGGVTLLARGGLVTIDNPSTFEANATGGTGGFTNMQGDGGSAVISNVAGEEFISGVKLLVTNRFNQVGQRGSLNAAGLSFTAAATGGSGTVNGTTSMAQSAIRVQIANGDYTGTDLAMVALANGVDTAATPDLFTMQGGSINLSGNLSISTPGEFSLTLDSSTAVADNVAITAANWVLGSAAPVVAGTLTGVSSLNLMSGLDLVGHANLQSDMNVSLFAAGRIQFNDVDSFGNITAQAGASITLGDLSSQGFVELFGGADVETGLIAAGGPVSIGTSGAITTSAVNAGTGTPSASDTNSIVFDAGGNVSTGNLTSSGDVLVIANGDIGTGVITSYDALILGHGSTALGGVELVNQLLVADSSLAFPGPGGERPGKDEILAATPVATLGSVSINDPSTAASLVIAAGTTTNLADISTTGDIDISSGGNAVVGMLQSSAGGVELTSSGGMIAGGDVSAALGVAVKASNGLQLATVTGSGVALESGAGLIVGDVTAGASGMTLTAGGNLQAGNLTSGADAVAIASGNLAAGSVQAVDALLLGGGNVVANSLVVSNRALIANASMAPIGDTIDKTQIFSAAPVATGGAVALSDGSTVGSLRIAAGTTATTAGVDASGNIGVTSIGNGSFGALASTGGNIELFARSGSVAASAINARFDVLASGAGGLNAGIVAGRNLALLSGGNVVIGTARAGVVGNAQGQITGATGQLYIANASMLPVAAVPGAVGYSGLLASTPVAAGGAVSIQNSAIAGRILSSSIGAMNGAALTGFTRIDVTSNAAVTVAQRWFSPVVQIFGGDIAIVDNGSGSAQGALSGIRTTQDGTVGIASISSSPARHRDQHHWRWHGRGVYRTCDLCHGQCLNAGVGWRDPSYRRDQRHGLRLWQRAGIQHRSV
;
A
#
# COMPACT_ATOMS: atom_id res chain seq x y z
N MET A 1 27.22 -96.54 11.46
CA MET A 1 27.07 -95.79 10.20
C MET A 1 25.93 -94.83 10.43
N PHE A 2 26.17 -93.52 10.32
CA PHE A 2 25.09 -92.55 10.37
C PHE A 2 24.41 -92.57 9.01
N ASP A 3 23.12 -92.89 8.99
CA ASP A 3 22.29 -92.86 7.78
C ASP A 3 21.89 -91.41 7.50
N VAL A 4 22.34 -90.88 6.36
CA VAL A 4 22.08 -89.50 5.92
C VAL A 4 21.45 -89.56 4.53
N GLY A 5 20.35 -88.83 4.35
CA GLY A 5 19.63 -88.79 3.09
C GLY A 5 20.43 -88.12 1.98
N GLY A 6 20.32 -88.63 0.75
CA GLY A 6 20.97 -88.03 -0.42
C GLY A 6 20.40 -86.66 -0.78
N THR A 7 21.23 -85.77 -1.31
CA THR A 7 20.76 -84.46 -1.80
C THR A 7 19.92 -84.61 -3.06
N GLY A 8 18.86 -83.83 -3.17
CA GLY A 8 18.02 -83.76 -4.35
C GLY A 8 18.77 -83.19 -5.56
N GLY A 9 18.44 -83.68 -6.77
CA GLY A 9 19.09 -83.24 -8.01
C GLY A 9 18.74 -81.81 -8.42
N LEU A 10 19.66 -81.13 -9.10
CA LEU A 10 19.43 -79.83 -9.74
C LEU A 10 18.50 -79.98 -10.95
N ALA A 11 17.51 -79.10 -11.07
CA ALA A 11 16.68 -78.97 -12.26
C ALA A 11 16.88 -77.60 -12.94
N THR A 12 16.91 -77.59 -14.27
CA THR A 12 16.97 -76.36 -15.08
C THR A 12 15.92 -76.43 -16.18
N GLY A 13 15.11 -75.38 -16.29
CA GLY A 13 14.06 -75.26 -17.27
C GLY A 13 14.61 -75.03 -18.68
N GLY A 14 13.88 -75.49 -19.69
CA GLY A 14 14.24 -75.30 -21.09
C GLY A 14 13.91 -73.89 -21.61
N SER A 15 13.87 -73.74 -22.93
CA SER A 15 13.32 -72.54 -23.58
C SER A 15 12.20 -72.92 -24.55
N VAL A 16 11.14 -72.11 -24.57
CA VAL A 16 10.04 -72.23 -25.53
C VAL A 16 9.89 -70.91 -26.27
N GLN A 17 9.99 -70.94 -27.60
CA GLN A 17 9.61 -69.81 -28.45
C GLN A 17 8.44 -70.23 -29.32
N LEU A 18 7.36 -69.46 -29.29
CA LEU A 18 6.13 -69.72 -30.03
C LEU A 18 5.77 -68.54 -30.92
N GLY A 19 5.29 -68.81 -32.14
CA GLY A 19 4.72 -67.81 -33.04
C GLY A 19 5.48 -67.70 -34.36
N LEU A 20 5.58 -66.49 -34.89
CA LEU A 20 6.16 -66.20 -36.20
C LEU A 20 7.51 -65.48 -36.04
N ALA A 21 8.60 -66.15 -36.43
CA ALA A 21 9.93 -65.57 -36.49
C ALA A 21 10.23 -64.99 -37.89
N SER A 22 11.12 -63.98 -37.95
CA SER A 22 11.60 -63.45 -39.23
C SER A 22 12.55 -64.43 -39.91
N GLY A 23 12.29 -64.75 -41.18
CA GLY A 23 13.27 -65.39 -42.06
C GLY A 23 14.31 -64.41 -42.59
N ILE A 24 15.18 -64.89 -43.48
CA ILE A 24 16.16 -64.07 -44.22
C ILE A 24 15.43 -62.94 -44.96
N ASP A 25 15.96 -61.73 -44.94
CA ASP A 25 15.40 -60.62 -45.72
C ASP A 25 15.64 -60.88 -47.22
N THR A 26 14.54 -61.05 -47.97
CA THR A 26 14.54 -61.26 -49.41
C THR A 26 14.04 -60.03 -50.18
N GLY A 27 13.71 -58.93 -49.48
CA GLY A 27 13.06 -57.75 -50.06
C GLY A 27 11.58 -57.96 -50.46
N ALA A 28 11.06 -59.18 -50.38
CA ALA A 28 9.65 -59.48 -50.66
C ALA A 28 8.75 -59.22 -49.43
N VAL A 29 7.48 -58.86 -49.68
CA VAL A 29 6.45 -58.71 -48.64
C VAL A 29 6.25 -60.05 -47.93
N ASN A 30 6.30 -60.06 -46.60
CA ASN A 30 6.01 -61.24 -45.80
C ASN A 30 4.50 -61.52 -45.77
N SER A 31 4.08 -62.72 -46.16
CA SER A 31 2.69 -63.20 -46.07
C SER A 31 2.53 -64.34 -45.04
N GLY A 32 3.54 -64.58 -44.22
CA GLY A 32 3.51 -65.62 -43.19
C GLY A 32 2.49 -65.31 -42.09
N SER A 33 1.77 -66.33 -41.65
CA SER A 33 0.85 -66.26 -40.53
C SER A 33 0.86 -67.54 -39.70
N ALA A 34 0.56 -67.44 -38.41
CA ALA A 34 0.33 -68.58 -37.52
C ALA A 34 -1.01 -68.45 -36.79
N ARG A 35 -1.71 -69.56 -36.57
CA ARG A 35 -2.96 -69.59 -35.80
C ARG A 35 -2.95 -70.75 -34.81
N PHE A 36 -3.32 -70.47 -33.57
CA PHE A 36 -3.40 -71.41 -32.46
C PHE A 36 -4.79 -71.35 -31.83
N GLY A 37 -5.25 -72.47 -31.25
CA GLY A 37 -6.44 -72.50 -30.41
C GLY A 37 -6.12 -72.00 -29.00
N THR A 38 -5.99 -72.92 -28.04
CA THR A 38 -5.41 -72.69 -26.72
C THR A 38 -3.92 -73.01 -26.73
N VAL A 39 -3.11 -72.20 -26.07
CA VAL A 39 -1.69 -72.44 -25.86
C VAL A 39 -1.40 -72.62 -24.37
N THR A 40 -0.64 -73.66 -24.05
CA THR A 40 0.04 -73.81 -22.76
C THR A 40 1.51 -74.06 -23.05
N ALA A 41 2.35 -73.06 -22.78
CA ALA A 41 3.79 -73.12 -23.02
C ALA A 41 4.52 -73.13 -21.67
N THR A 42 5.17 -74.24 -21.33
CA THR A 42 5.82 -74.42 -20.02
C THR A 42 7.30 -74.72 -20.19
N ALA A 43 8.14 -73.90 -19.57
CA ALA A 43 9.59 -74.03 -19.47
C ALA A 43 10.04 -74.09 -17.99
N SER A 44 9.23 -74.72 -17.14
CA SER A 44 9.42 -74.76 -15.69
C SER A 44 10.40 -75.85 -15.23
N ALA A 45 10.97 -75.70 -14.04
CA ALA A 45 11.89 -76.66 -13.41
C ALA A 45 11.44 -77.04 -11.99
N ASN A 46 11.54 -78.32 -11.65
CA ASN A 46 11.28 -78.84 -10.30
C ASN A 46 12.53 -79.56 -9.77
N GLY A 47 13.12 -79.05 -8.70
CA GLY A 47 14.26 -79.65 -8.03
C GLY A 47 13.92 -81.03 -7.47
N GLY A 48 14.88 -81.94 -7.47
CA GLY A 48 14.67 -83.29 -6.94
C GLY A 48 14.40 -83.27 -5.44
N GLU A 49 13.53 -84.16 -4.97
CA GLU A 49 13.30 -84.33 -3.53
C GLU A 49 14.58 -84.83 -2.82
N GLY A 50 14.79 -84.38 -1.59
CA GLY A 50 15.83 -84.92 -0.72
C GLY A 50 15.51 -86.36 -0.31
N GLY A 51 16.53 -87.22 -0.24
CA GLY A 51 16.37 -88.60 0.19
C GLY A 51 15.97 -88.71 1.67
N SER A 52 15.10 -89.65 2.01
CA SER A 52 14.81 -90.01 3.40
C SER A 52 15.95 -90.84 4.02
N ALA A 53 16.11 -90.74 5.34
CA ALA A 53 17.08 -91.50 6.15
C ALA A 53 16.61 -91.66 7.62
N GLU A 54 17.36 -92.36 8.46
CA GLU A 54 17.00 -92.54 9.88
C GLU A 54 17.26 -91.28 10.75
N ILE A 55 18.31 -90.50 10.46
CA ILE A 55 18.77 -89.41 11.37
C ILE A 55 18.62 -88.01 10.77
N VAL A 56 19.12 -87.76 9.55
CA VAL A 56 19.02 -86.44 8.90
C VAL A 56 18.57 -86.65 7.46
N GLY A 57 17.45 -86.02 7.10
CA GLY A 57 16.96 -86.03 5.72
C GLY A 57 17.91 -85.28 4.77
N GLY A 58 17.97 -85.71 3.52
CA GLY A 58 18.76 -85.02 2.50
C GLY A 58 18.16 -83.67 2.16
N THR A 59 18.99 -82.70 1.77
CA THR A 59 18.49 -81.39 1.31
C THR A 59 17.76 -81.55 -0.02
N GLY A 60 16.68 -80.80 -0.21
CA GLY A 60 16.00 -80.70 -1.49
C GLY A 60 16.91 -80.09 -2.57
N GLY A 61 16.66 -80.47 -3.82
CA GLY A 61 17.41 -80.02 -4.98
C GLY A 61 17.04 -78.60 -5.41
N MET A 62 18.01 -77.85 -5.93
CA MET A 62 17.79 -76.51 -6.47
C MET A 62 17.01 -76.58 -7.80
N ALA A 63 16.20 -75.55 -8.08
CA ALA A 63 15.52 -75.37 -9.36
C ALA A 63 15.87 -74.04 -10.00
N VAL A 64 16.08 -74.04 -11.31
CA VAL A 64 16.32 -72.84 -12.12
C VAL A 64 15.29 -72.80 -13.25
N GLY A 65 14.44 -71.78 -13.26
CA GLY A 65 13.39 -71.59 -14.27
C GLY A 65 13.98 -71.36 -15.65
N GLY A 66 13.24 -71.75 -16.68
CA GLY A 66 13.62 -71.59 -18.08
C GLY A 66 13.18 -70.25 -18.66
N GLY A 67 12.73 -70.28 -19.92
CA GLY A 67 12.12 -69.11 -20.53
C GLY A 67 11.04 -69.44 -21.58
N VAL A 68 10.08 -68.53 -21.71
CA VAL A 68 8.99 -68.63 -22.68
C VAL A 68 8.86 -67.30 -23.43
N THR A 69 8.79 -67.35 -24.76
CA THR A 69 8.61 -66.17 -25.61
C THR A 69 7.49 -66.38 -26.61
N LEU A 70 6.49 -65.50 -26.60
CA LEU A 70 5.51 -65.35 -27.67
C LEU A 70 5.99 -64.27 -28.65
N LEU A 71 6.16 -64.64 -29.92
CA LEU A 71 6.74 -63.78 -30.95
C LEU A 71 5.81 -63.63 -32.15
N ALA A 72 5.47 -62.40 -32.51
CA ALA A 72 4.81 -62.05 -33.77
C ALA A 72 5.68 -61.04 -34.54
N ARG A 73 6.55 -61.55 -35.43
CA ARG A 73 7.51 -60.72 -36.17
C ARG A 73 7.16 -60.60 -37.64
N GLY A 74 6.71 -59.41 -38.05
CA GLY A 74 6.49 -59.05 -39.46
C GLY A 74 5.36 -59.79 -40.18
N GLY A 75 4.42 -60.37 -39.44
CA GLY A 75 3.23 -61.06 -39.97
C GLY A 75 2.23 -61.35 -38.84
N LEU A 76 1.10 -62.00 -39.18
CA LEU A 76 -0.02 -62.21 -38.26
C LEU A 76 0.14 -63.49 -37.42
N VAL A 77 -0.02 -63.37 -36.10
CA VAL A 77 -0.21 -64.49 -35.18
C VAL A 77 -1.61 -64.38 -34.56
N THR A 78 -2.36 -65.48 -34.52
CA THR A 78 -3.68 -65.54 -33.88
C THR A 78 -3.75 -66.62 -32.80
N ILE A 79 -4.31 -66.32 -31.62
CA ILE A 79 -4.57 -67.26 -30.52
C ILE A 79 -6.04 -67.14 -30.12
N ASP A 80 -6.84 -68.15 -30.41
CA ASP A 80 -8.31 -68.06 -30.33
C ASP A 80 -8.86 -68.11 -28.89
N ASN A 81 -8.17 -68.78 -27.97
CA ASN A 81 -8.64 -69.03 -26.61
C ASN A 81 -7.64 -68.53 -25.55
N PRO A 82 -8.09 -68.24 -24.32
CA PRO A 82 -7.19 -67.85 -23.23
C PRO A 82 -6.03 -68.84 -23.06
N SER A 83 -4.82 -68.32 -22.87
CA SER A 83 -3.58 -69.10 -22.98
C SER A 83 -2.56 -68.73 -21.90
N THR A 84 -1.73 -69.71 -21.51
CA THR A 84 -0.76 -69.58 -20.42
C THR A 84 0.68 -69.86 -20.87
N PHE A 85 1.61 -69.10 -20.30
CA PHE A 85 3.04 -69.15 -20.59
C PHE A 85 3.82 -69.12 -19.28
N GLU A 86 4.53 -70.20 -18.95
CA GLU A 86 5.09 -70.43 -17.62
C GLU A 86 6.59 -70.73 -17.67
N ALA A 87 7.37 -70.02 -16.86
CA ALA A 87 8.80 -70.22 -16.66
C ALA A 87 9.14 -70.36 -15.16
N ASN A 88 8.39 -71.21 -14.45
CA ASN A 88 8.46 -71.35 -13.00
C ASN A 88 9.66 -72.19 -12.53
N ALA A 89 10.08 -71.98 -11.29
CA ALA A 89 11.10 -72.77 -10.61
C ALA A 89 10.58 -73.21 -9.23
N THR A 90 10.55 -74.52 -8.96
CA THR A 90 10.13 -75.07 -7.66
C THR A 90 11.26 -75.89 -7.07
N GLY A 91 11.84 -75.44 -5.95
CA GLY A 91 12.86 -76.21 -5.24
C GLY A 91 12.29 -77.51 -4.66
N GLY A 92 13.11 -78.56 -4.61
CA GLY A 92 12.69 -79.85 -4.03
C GLY A 92 12.50 -79.75 -2.52
N THR A 93 11.63 -80.57 -1.94
CA THR A 93 11.46 -80.63 -0.48
C THR A 93 12.61 -81.40 0.16
N GLY A 94 12.93 -81.07 1.41
CA GLY A 94 13.89 -81.83 2.21
C GLY A 94 13.33 -83.20 2.60
N GLY A 95 14.19 -84.23 2.58
CA GLY A 95 13.78 -85.61 2.85
C GLY A 95 13.20 -85.80 4.26
N PHE A 96 12.17 -86.64 4.39
CA PHE A 96 11.43 -86.84 5.64
C PHE A 96 12.13 -87.81 6.61
N THR A 97 12.40 -87.36 7.84
CA THR A 97 12.95 -88.15 8.99
C THR A 97 12.49 -87.55 10.34
N ASN A 98 13.12 -87.92 11.47
CA ASN A 98 13.02 -87.20 12.76
C ASN A 98 13.62 -85.77 12.74
N MET A 99 14.53 -85.47 11.80
CA MET A 99 15.03 -84.13 11.44
C MET A 99 15.00 -84.01 9.90
N GLN A 100 13.97 -83.34 9.38
CA GLN A 100 13.79 -83.13 7.94
C GLN A 100 15.02 -82.43 7.34
N GLY A 101 15.39 -82.77 6.10
CA GLY A 101 16.40 -82.00 5.38
C GLY A 101 15.95 -80.56 5.10
N ASP A 102 16.88 -79.69 4.72
CA ASP A 102 16.52 -78.34 4.22
C ASP A 102 15.86 -78.42 2.85
N GLY A 103 15.02 -77.45 2.52
CA GLY A 103 14.41 -77.34 1.20
C GLY A 103 15.37 -76.75 0.16
N GLY A 104 15.19 -77.12 -1.11
CA GLY A 104 15.98 -76.60 -2.21
C GLY A 104 15.59 -75.18 -2.62
N SER A 105 16.56 -74.36 -3.02
CA SER A 105 16.31 -72.99 -3.53
C SER A 105 15.71 -72.99 -4.94
N ALA A 106 15.05 -71.89 -5.31
CA ALA A 106 14.50 -71.66 -6.64
C ALA A 106 14.95 -70.31 -7.22
N VAL A 107 15.36 -70.30 -8.49
CA VAL A 107 15.81 -69.10 -9.21
C VAL A 107 15.04 -68.96 -10.52
N ILE A 108 14.51 -67.79 -10.84
CA ILE A 108 13.94 -67.46 -12.15
C ILE A 108 14.83 -66.48 -12.92
N SER A 109 14.70 -66.51 -14.25
CA SER A 109 15.45 -65.67 -15.19
C SER A 109 16.96 -65.67 -14.95
N ASN A 110 17.64 -66.79 -15.24
CA ASN A 110 19.04 -67.00 -14.90
C ASN A 110 20.05 -66.55 -15.95
N VAL A 111 19.60 -66.08 -17.13
CA VAL A 111 20.49 -65.70 -18.23
C VAL A 111 20.35 -64.21 -18.53
N ALA A 112 21.45 -63.48 -18.46
CA ALA A 112 21.51 -62.07 -18.82
C ALA A 112 21.52 -61.89 -20.34
N GLY A 113 20.76 -60.92 -20.84
CA GLY A 113 20.79 -60.50 -22.24
C GLY A 113 19.45 -60.59 -22.96
N GLU A 114 19.19 -59.59 -23.78
CA GLU A 114 17.95 -59.39 -24.55
C GLU A 114 17.64 -60.55 -25.50
N GLU A 115 18.69 -61.16 -26.08
CA GLU A 115 18.61 -62.21 -27.09
C GLU A 115 18.27 -63.60 -26.54
N PHE A 116 18.43 -63.82 -25.23
CA PHE A 116 18.20 -65.13 -24.62
C PHE A 116 16.74 -65.32 -24.21
N ILE A 117 16.21 -66.53 -24.39
CA ILE A 117 14.86 -66.89 -23.92
C ILE A 117 14.97 -67.28 -22.44
N SER A 118 14.78 -66.31 -21.56
CA SER A 118 14.76 -66.46 -20.10
C SER A 118 13.58 -65.66 -19.53
N GLY A 119 12.91 -66.17 -18.50
CA GLY A 119 11.67 -65.55 -17.99
C GLY A 119 10.51 -65.64 -18.99
N VAL A 120 9.59 -64.68 -18.96
CA VAL A 120 8.41 -64.62 -19.84
C VAL A 120 8.41 -63.35 -20.70
N LYS A 121 8.29 -63.52 -22.02
CA LYS A 121 8.43 -62.42 -22.98
C LYS A 121 7.32 -62.41 -24.04
N LEU A 122 6.82 -61.21 -24.35
CA LEU A 122 5.93 -60.91 -25.48
C LEU A 122 6.63 -59.94 -26.44
N LEU A 123 6.84 -60.36 -27.68
CA LEU A 123 7.48 -59.55 -28.71
C LEU A 123 6.58 -59.46 -29.94
N VAL A 124 6.11 -58.26 -30.28
CA VAL A 124 5.36 -57.97 -31.51
C VAL A 124 6.11 -56.91 -32.29
N THR A 125 6.89 -57.32 -33.29
CA THR A 125 7.85 -56.43 -33.95
C THR A 125 7.71 -56.45 -35.46
N ASN A 126 8.17 -55.40 -36.14
CA ASN A 126 8.40 -55.47 -37.57
C ASN A 126 9.42 -56.55 -37.91
N ARG A 127 9.40 -56.98 -39.18
CA ARG A 127 10.44 -57.86 -39.73
C ARG A 127 11.80 -57.18 -39.60
N PHE A 128 12.83 -57.99 -39.35
CA PHE A 128 14.20 -57.51 -39.17
C PHE A 128 14.62 -56.59 -40.34
N ASN A 129 15.07 -55.38 -40.04
CA ASN A 129 15.45 -54.31 -40.98
C ASN A 129 14.36 -53.85 -41.98
N GLN A 130 13.10 -54.23 -41.80
CA GLN A 130 11.99 -53.92 -42.70
C GLN A 130 10.83 -53.27 -41.92
N VAL A 131 10.97 -51.98 -41.58
CA VAL A 131 10.02 -51.24 -40.71
C VAL A 131 8.59 -51.25 -41.25
N GLY A 132 8.41 -51.27 -42.57
CA GLY A 132 7.08 -51.33 -43.21
C GLY A 132 6.37 -52.68 -43.10
N GLN A 133 7.06 -53.75 -42.71
CA GLN A 133 6.47 -55.08 -42.53
C GLN A 133 6.19 -55.31 -41.04
N ARG A 134 5.06 -54.77 -40.56
CA ARG A 134 4.65 -54.79 -39.15
C ARG A 134 4.29 -56.20 -38.67
N GLY A 135 4.57 -56.49 -37.40
CA GLY A 135 4.06 -57.69 -36.73
C GLY A 135 2.65 -57.45 -36.22
N SER A 136 1.78 -58.47 -36.26
CA SER A 136 0.43 -58.39 -35.71
C SER A 136 0.11 -59.60 -34.85
N LEU A 137 -0.40 -59.37 -33.65
CA LEU A 137 -0.91 -60.40 -32.74
C LEU A 137 -2.39 -60.16 -32.48
N ASN A 138 -3.23 -61.17 -32.69
CA ASN A 138 -4.62 -61.18 -32.26
C ASN A 138 -4.81 -62.34 -31.27
N ALA A 139 -5.11 -62.07 -30.00
CA ALA A 139 -5.23 -63.12 -29.00
C ALA A 139 -6.42 -62.93 -28.05
N ALA A 140 -7.00 -64.02 -27.58
CA ALA A 140 -7.77 -63.99 -26.33
C ALA A 140 -6.85 -63.67 -25.13
N GLY A 141 -7.35 -63.77 -23.90
CA GLY A 141 -6.56 -63.45 -22.69
C GLY A 141 -5.23 -64.21 -22.58
N LEU A 142 -4.12 -63.48 -22.38
CA LEU A 142 -2.79 -64.04 -22.23
C LEU A 142 -2.30 -63.90 -20.79
N SER A 143 -1.82 -64.99 -20.21
CA SER A 143 -1.23 -65.01 -18.87
C SER A 143 0.20 -65.55 -18.90
N PHE A 144 1.13 -64.77 -18.38
CA PHE A 144 2.55 -65.08 -18.31
C PHE A 144 3.01 -65.11 -16.86
N THR A 145 3.65 -66.20 -16.44
CA THR A 145 4.12 -66.37 -15.06
C THR A 145 5.56 -66.85 -15.02
N ALA A 146 6.40 -66.17 -14.25
CA ALA A 146 7.73 -66.61 -13.86
C ALA A 146 7.81 -66.57 -12.31
N ALA A 147 7.57 -67.70 -11.66
CA ALA A 147 7.53 -67.78 -10.20
C ALA A 147 8.60 -68.71 -9.64
N ALA A 148 9.35 -68.24 -8.64
CA ALA A 148 10.27 -69.02 -7.83
C ALA A 148 9.59 -69.44 -6.51
N THR A 149 9.47 -70.74 -6.27
CA THR A 149 8.93 -71.32 -5.03
C THR A 149 10.01 -72.19 -4.38
N GLY A 150 10.42 -71.83 -3.17
CA GLY A 150 11.41 -72.61 -2.41
C GLY A 150 10.83 -73.93 -1.94
N GLY A 151 11.65 -74.98 -1.87
CA GLY A 151 11.23 -76.24 -1.30
C GLY A 151 11.01 -76.13 0.22
N SER A 152 10.10 -76.95 0.75
CA SER A 152 9.90 -77.04 2.20
C SER A 152 10.98 -77.88 2.88
N GLY A 153 11.42 -77.51 4.08
CA GLY A 153 12.36 -78.30 4.88
C GLY A 153 12.52 -77.75 6.29
N THR A 154 13.53 -78.23 7.03
CA THR A 154 13.89 -77.64 8.33
C THR A 154 14.23 -76.15 8.19
N VAL A 155 15.00 -75.82 7.16
CA VAL A 155 15.05 -74.48 6.57
C VAL A 155 14.38 -74.53 5.20
N ASN A 156 13.43 -73.64 4.94
CA ASN A 156 12.84 -73.52 3.60
C ASN A 156 13.85 -72.99 2.60
N GLY A 157 13.78 -73.46 1.36
CA GLY A 157 14.60 -72.96 0.27
C GLY A 157 14.36 -71.48 -0.01
N THR A 158 15.42 -70.78 -0.41
CA THR A 158 15.33 -69.37 -0.81
C THR A 158 14.76 -69.23 -2.23
N THR A 159 14.16 -68.07 -2.54
CA THR A 159 13.64 -67.76 -3.87
C THR A 159 14.30 -66.49 -4.40
N SER A 160 14.78 -66.50 -5.64
CA SER A 160 15.40 -65.31 -6.25
C SER A 160 15.08 -65.11 -7.73
N MET A 161 15.17 -63.86 -8.18
CA MET A 161 15.16 -63.44 -9.57
C MET A 161 16.56 -62.96 -9.95
N ALA A 162 17.21 -63.61 -10.91
CA ALA A 162 18.61 -63.31 -11.24
C ALA A 162 18.78 -62.24 -12.34
N GLN A 163 17.80 -62.09 -13.23
CA GLN A 163 17.75 -61.13 -14.34
C GLN A 163 16.29 -60.72 -14.63
N SER A 164 16.04 -59.87 -15.62
CA SER A 164 14.69 -59.50 -16.05
C SER A 164 13.83 -60.72 -16.35
N ALA A 165 12.71 -60.87 -15.63
CA ALA A 165 11.77 -61.97 -15.76
C ALA A 165 10.60 -61.64 -16.70
N ILE A 166 10.28 -60.35 -16.91
CA ILE A 166 9.14 -59.89 -17.72
C ILE A 166 9.64 -58.97 -18.84
N ARG A 167 9.14 -59.22 -20.06
CA ARG A 167 9.31 -58.30 -21.18
C ARG A 167 8.08 -58.18 -22.07
N VAL A 168 7.67 -56.96 -22.33
CA VAL A 168 6.78 -56.56 -23.42
C VAL A 168 7.55 -55.64 -24.36
N GLN A 169 7.64 -56.03 -25.63
CA GLN A 169 8.29 -55.23 -26.66
C GLN A 169 7.42 -55.15 -27.91
N ILE A 170 6.94 -53.95 -28.23
CA ILE A 170 6.18 -53.66 -29.44
C ILE A 170 6.99 -52.69 -30.30
N ALA A 171 7.55 -53.14 -31.42
CA ALA A 171 8.34 -52.29 -32.30
C ALA A 171 7.71 -52.28 -33.69
N ASN A 172 7.04 -51.19 -34.05
CA ASN A 172 6.27 -51.07 -35.29
C ASN A 172 5.34 -52.29 -35.49
N GLY A 173 4.62 -52.68 -34.44
CA GLY A 173 3.74 -53.84 -34.42
C GLY A 173 2.44 -53.53 -33.69
N ASP A 174 1.46 -54.42 -33.83
CA ASP A 174 0.11 -54.22 -33.33
C ASP A 174 -0.40 -55.47 -32.60
N TYR A 175 -0.81 -55.31 -31.33
CA TYR A 175 -1.42 -56.37 -30.53
C TYR A 175 -2.89 -56.01 -30.24
N THR A 176 -3.81 -56.90 -30.57
CA THR A 176 -5.22 -56.81 -30.18
C THR A 176 -5.59 -58.04 -29.35
N GLY A 177 -6.28 -57.85 -28.22
CA GLY A 177 -6.75 -58.99 -27.44
C GLY A 177 -7.71 -58.70 -26.30
N THR A 178 -7.91 -59.68 -25.41
CA THR A 178 -8.77 -59.51 -24.22
C THR A 178 -7.96 -58.99 -23.04
N ASP A 179 -7.03 -59.79 -22.52
CA ASP A 179 -6.24 -59.45 -21.33
C ASP A 179 -4.74 -59.71 -21.59
N LEU A 180 -3.88 -58.99 -20.88
CA LEU A 180 -2.46 -59.30 -20.75
C LEU A 180 -2.07 -59.26 -19.27
N ALA A 181 -1.82 -60.43 -18.69
CA ALA A 181 -1.31 -60.56 -17.33
C ALA A 181 0.14 -61.08 -17.36
N MET A 182 1.06 -60.39 -16.69
CA MET A 182 2.44 -60.84 -16.52
C MET A 182 2.87 -60.72 -15.06
N VAL A 183 3.32 -61.83 -14.47
CA VAL A 183 3.69 -61.89 -13.06
C VAL A 183 5.05 -62.54 -12.88
N ALA A 184 5.95 -61.84 -12.20
CA ALA A 184 7.19 -62.38 -11.66
C ALA A 184 7.06 -62.49 -10.13
N LEU A 185 7.49 -63.61 -9.55
CA LEU A 185 7.42 -63.85 -8.10
C LEU A 185 8.74 -64.42 -7.60
N ALA A 186 9.41 -63.69 -6.72
CA ALA A 186 10.59 -64.13 -5.98
C ALA A 186 10.77 -63.26 -4.73
N ASN A 187 11.34 -63.80 -3.65
CA ASN A 187 11.57 -63.04 -2.41
C ASN A 187 12.86 -62.21 -2.47
N GLY A 188 13.84 -62.64 -3.27
CA GLY A 188 15.07 -61.89 -3.54
C GLY A 188 15.19 -61.49 -5.00
N VAL A 189 15.84 -60.37 -5.27
CA VAL A 189 16.26 -59.95 -6.60
C VAL A 189 17.77 -59.76 -6.57
N ASP A 190 18.47 -60.31 -7.55
CA ASP A 190 19.91 -60.12 -7.68
C ASP A 190 20.20 -58.63 -7.93
N THR A 191 21.19 -58.08 -7.23
CA THR A 191 21.67 -56.70 -7.41
C THR A 191 22.15 -56.39 -8.82
N ALA A 192 22.53 -57.41 -9.60
CA ALA A 192 22.92 -57.27 -11.00
C ALA A 192 21.78 -57.59 -11.99
N ALA A 193 20.54 -57.78 -11.50
CA ALA A 193 19.39 -58.01 -12.35
C ALA A 193 19.09 -56.76 -13.18
N THR A 194 18.82 -56.97 -14.47
CA THR A 194 18.34 -55.90 -15.36
C THR A 194 16.84 -55.63 -15.14
N PRO A 195 16.36 -54.41 -15.43
CA PRO A 195 14.94 -54.09 -15.29
C PRO A 195 14.04 -54.92 -16.19
N ASP A 196 12.85 -55.25 -15.69
CA ASP A 196 11.73 -55.70 -16.52
C ASP A 196 11.25 -54.57 -17.42
N LEU A 197 10.84 -54.91 -18.64
CA LEU A 197 10.64 -53.92 -19.69
C LEU A 197 9.22 -53.94 -20.23
N PHE A 198 8.62 -52.75 -20.34
CA PHE A 198 7.50 -52.47 -21.22
C PHE A 198 7.91 -51.37 -22.18
N THR A 199 8.19 -51.74 -23.42
CA THR A 199 8.69 -50.82 -24.44
C THR A 199 7.83 -50.87 -25.69
N MET A 200 7.46 -49.69 -26.19
CA MET A 200 6.75 -49.55 -27.46
C MET A 200 7.36 -48.46 -28.33
N GLN A 201 7.47 -48.72 -29.63
CA GLN A 201 7.91 -47.75 -30.63
C GLN A 201 7.01 -47.85 -31.88
N GLY A 202 6.30 -46.78 -32.24
CA GLY A 202 5.45 -46.72 -33.44
C GLY A 202 4.37 -47.81 -33.54
N GLY A 203 3.95 -48.38 -32.40
CA GLY A 203 3.10 -49.57 -32.30
C GLY A 203 1.81 -49.37 -31.50
N SER A 204 0.95 -50.39 -31.49
CA SER A 204 -0.29 -50.36 -30.71
C SER A 204 -0.54 -51.63 -29.89
N ILE A 205 -1.13 -51.46 -28.71
CA ILE A 205 -1.79 -52.51 -27.92
C ILE A 205 -3.24 -52.07 -27.72
N ASN A 206 -4.20 -52.95 -28.01
CA ASN A 206 -5.63 -52.70 -27.80
C ASN A 206 -6.27 -53.92 -27.13
N LEU A 207 -6.56 -53.79 -25.84
CA LEU A 207 -7.14 -54.82 -24.99
C LEU A 207 -8.57 -54.45 -24.60
N SER A 208 -9.51 -55.38 -24.78
CA SER A 208 -10.90 -55.18 -24.34
C SER A 208 -11.09 -55.38 -22.83
N GLY A 209 -10.10 -55.95 -22.14
CA GLY A 209 -10.05 -56.24 -20.71
C GLY A 209 -8.79 -55.64 -20.09
N ASN A 210 -8.09 -56.39 -19.23
CA ASN A 210 -7.09 -55.85 -18.32
C ASN A 210 -5.65 -55.96 -18.85
N LEU A 211 -4.83 -54.97 -18.52
CA LEU A 211 -3.38 -55.02 -18.54
C LEU A 211 -2.86 -55.05 -17.11
N SER A 212 -2.30 -56.18 -16.67
CA SER A 212 -1.75 -56.32 -15.32
C SER A 212 -0.31 -56.81 -15.34
N ILE A 213 0.60 -56.07 -14.69
CA ILE A 213 2.01 -56.46 -14.55
C ILE A 213 2.44 -56.35 -13.09
N SER A 214 3.10 -57.38 -12.58
CA SER A 214 3.65 -57.39 -11.21
C SER A 214 5.05 -57.97 -11.20
N THR A 215 6.03 -57.23 -10.67
CA THR A 215 7.41 -57.70 -10.54
C THR A 215 8.03 -57.28 -9.19
N PRO A 216 8.86 -58.13 -8.54
CA PRO A 216 9.57 -57.78 -7.33
C PRO A 216 10.85 -56.97 -7.59
N GLY A 217 11.23 -56.74 -8.86
CA GLY A 217 12.45 -56.03 -9.23
C GLY A 217 12.23 -54.63 -9.80
N GLU A 218 13.22 -54.16 -10.55
CA GLU A 218 13.15 -52.90 -11.30
C GLU A 218 12.27 -53.07 -12.55
N PHE A 219 11.53 -52.03 -12.91
CA PHE A 219 10.66 -51.99 -14.09
C PHE A 219 10.89 -50.70 -14.89
N SER A 220 10.86 -50.78 -16.22
CA SER A 220 10.99 -49.62 -17.10
C SER A 220 9.84 -49.55 -18.10
N LEU A 221 9.18 -48.39 -18.16
CA LEU A 221 8.14 -48.06 -19.12
C LEU A 221 8.64 -46.99 -20.10
N THR A 222 8.58 -47.29 -21.40
CA THR A 222 8.87 -46.31 -22.45
C THR A 222 7.94 -46.49 -23.63
N LEU A 223 7.14 -45.48 -23.93
CA LEU A 223 6.26 -45.42 -25.09
C LEU A 223 6.72 -44.29 -26.02
N ASP A 224 7.17 -44.65 -27.22
CA ASP A 224 7.56 -43.70 -28.27
C ASP A 224 6.54 -43.75 -29.41
N SER A 225 5.81 -42.65 -29.62
CA SER A 225 4.84 -42.53 -30.71
C SER A 225 3.88 -43.73 -30.79
N SER A 226 3.42 -44.22 -29.63
CA SER A 226 2.70 -45.49 -29.46
C SER A 226 1.45 -45.34 -28.60
N THR A 227 0.50 -46.28 -28.72
CA THR A 227 -0.74 -46.29 -27.93
C THR A 227 -0.97 -47.66 -27.30
N ALA A 228 -1.12 -47.73 -25.98
CA ALA A 228 -1.52 -48.94 -25.27
C ALA A 228 -2.84 -48.70 -24.54
N VAL A 229 -3.91 -49.37 -24.98
CA VAL A 229 -5.26 -49.22 -24.42
C VAL A 229 -5.70 -50.54 -23.78
N ALA A 230 -6.21 -50.46 -22.55
CA ALA A 230 -6.88 -51.53 -21.84
C ALA A 230 -8.08 -50.97 -21.05
N ASP A 231 -9.01 -51.82 -20.64
CA ASP A 231 -10.09 -51.43 -19.73
C ASP A 231 -9.53 -51.03 -18.36
N ASN A 232 -8.77 -51.92 -17.71
CA ASN A 232 -8.06 -51.60 -16.47
C ASN A 232 -6.55 -51.81 -16.65
N VAL A 233 -5.76 -50.83 -16.20
CA VAL A 233 -4.31 -50.92 -16.16
C VAL A 233 -3.86 -50.98 -14.69
N ALA A 234 -3.12 -52.03 -14.33
CA ALA A 234 -2.53 -52.19 -13.00
C ALA A 234 -1.07 -52.65 -13.14
N ILE A 235 -0.11 -51.79 -12.78
CA ILE A 235 1.31 -52.14 -12.83
C ILE A 235 1.96 -51.88 -11.47
N THR A 236 2.54 -52.93 -10.89
CA THR A 236 3.24 -52.88 -9.61
C THR A 236 4.68 -53.37 -9.77
N ALA A 237 5.64 -52.59 -9.30
CA ALA A 237 7.05 -52.98 -9.26
C ALA A 237 7.71 -52.57 -7.93
N ALA A 238 8.83 -53.21 -7.56
CA ALA A 238 9.58 -52.74 -6.39
C ALA A 238 10.19 -51.36 -6.62
N ASN A 239 10.69 -51.11 -7.84
CA ASN A 239 11.24 -49.82 -8.26
C ASN A 239 10.95 -49.62 -9.75
N TRP A 240 10.64 -48.40 -10.18
CA TRP A 240 10.63 -48.05 -11.59
C TRP A 240 11.90 -47.26 -11.91
N VAL A 241 12.46 -47.52 -13.09
CA VAL A 241 13.66 -46.86 -13.59
C VAL A 241 13.42 -46.32 -15.00
N LEU A 242 13.93 -45.12 -15.25
CA LEU A 242 13.85 -44.51 -16.58
C LEU A 242 14.62 -45.36 -17.59
N GLY A 243 14.05 -45.50 -18.79
CA GLY A 243 14.74 -46.08 -19.92
C GLY A 243 15.97 -45.24 -20.32
N SER A 244 16.86 -45.80 -21.14
CA SER A 244 18.12 -45.15 -21.51
C SER A 244 17.97 -43.93 -22.45
N ALA A 245 16.82 -43.76 -23.09
CA ALA A 245 16.52 -42.60 -23.94
C ALA A 245 15.06 -42.16 -23.80
N ALA A 246 14.85 -40.86 -23.56
CA ALA A 246 13.53 -40.27 -23.63
C ALA A 246 13.03 -40.25 -25.10
N PRO A 247 11.74 -40.57 -25.35
CA PRO A 247 11.16 -40.53 -26.67
C PRO A 247 11.04 -39.09 -27.20
N VAL A 248 11.11 -38.91 -28.52
CA VAL A 248 10.89 -37.59 -29.15
C VAL A 248 9.43 -37.16 -29.02
N VAL A 249 8.51 -38.12 -29.10
CA VAL A 249 7.08 -37.93 -28.87
C VAL A 249 6.61 -39.03 -27.92
N ALA A 250 6.18 -38.67 -26.72
CA ALA A 250 5.67 -39.64 -25.76
C ALA A 250 4.40 -40.34 -26.31
N GLY A 251 4.36 -41.65 -26.18
CA GLY A 251 3.16 -42.45 -26.40
C GLY A 251 2.23 -42.42 -25.18
N THR A 252 1.02 -42.96 -25.33
CA THR A 252 -0.02 -42.93 -24.28
C THR A 252 -0.35 -44.32 -23.77
N LEU A 253 -0.39 -44.47 -22.44
CA LEU A 253 -0.95 -45.62 -21.74
C LEU A 253 -2.35 -45.25 -21.24
N THR A 254 -3.36 -45.97 -21.71
CA THR A 254 -4.77 -45.70 -21.42
C THR A 254 -5.40 -46.86 -20.65
N GLY A 255 -5.95 -46.57 -19.47
CA GLY A 255 -6.82 -47.46 -18.72
C GLY A 255 -8.23 -46.87 -18.67
N VAL A 256 -9.15 -47.36 -19.50
CA VAL A 256 -10.49 -46.76 -19.68
C VAL A 256 -11.23 -46.65 -18.35
N SER A 257 -11.43 -47.76 -17.64
CA SER A 257 -12.10 -47.80 -16.34
C SER A 257 -11.20 -47.49 -15.15
N SER A 258 -9.89 -47.73 -15.26
CA SER A 258 -8.91 -47.32 -14.26
C SER A 258 -7.46 -47.43 -14.75
N LEU A 259 -6.59 -46.53 -14.27
CA LEU A 259 -5.14 -46.60 -14.43
C LEU A 259 -4.47 -46.49 -13.06
N ASN A 260 -3.91 -47.60 -12.57
CA ASN A 260 -3.27 -47.70 -11.25
C ASN A 260 -1.81 -48.13 -11.39
N LEU A 261 -0.87 -47.27 -11.00
CA LEU A 261 0.55 -47.56 -11.02
C LEU A 261 1.14 -47.45 -9.61
N MET A 262 1.87 -48.47 -9.18
CA MET A 262 2.40 -48.57 -7.82
C MET A 262 3.89 -48.92 -7.81
N SER A 263 4.64 -48.30 -6.91
CA SER A 263 6.02 -48.66 -6.60
C SER A 263 6.34 -48.66 -5.10
N GLY A 264 7.22 -49.58 -4.69
CA GLY A 264 7.86 -49.56 -3.37
C GLY A 264 8.99 -48.52 -3.25
N LEU A 265 9.47 -47.96 -4.36
CA LEU A 265 10.50 -46.93 -4.46
C LEU A 265 10.03 -45.89 -5.49
N ASP A 266 10.80 -45.63 -6.55
CA ASP A 266 10.46 -44.63 -7.58
C ASP A 266 9.38 -45.16 -8.54
N LEU A 267 8.51 -44.28 -9.02
CA LEU A 267 7.52 -44.54 -10.06
C LEU A 267 7.76 -43.58 -11.22
N VAL A 268 8.57 -44.00 -12.19
CA VAL A 268 9.04 -43.14 -13.29
C VAL A 268 8.87 -43.83 -14.64
N GLY A 269 8.48 -43.08 -15.66
CA GLY A 269 8.34 -43.61 -17.01
C GLY A 269 8.25 -42.53 -18.08
N HIS A 270 8.51 -42.93 -19.31
CA HIS A 270 8.32 -42.08 -20.48
C HIS A 270 7.00 -42.43 -21.16
N ALA A 271 5.91 -41.84 -20.69
CA ALA A 271 4.57 -42.04 -21.21
C ALA A 271 3.64 -40.90 -20.77
N ASN A 272 2.68 -40.58 -21.64
CA ASN A 272 1.44 -39.92 -21.23
C ASN A 272 0.51 -40.97 -20.60
N LEU A 273 -0.28 -40.54 -19.62
CA LEU A 273 -1.22 -41.40 -18.92
C LEU A 273 -2.64 -40.91 -19.19
N GLN A 274 -3.58 -41.82 -19.46
CA GLN A 274 -4.96 -41.46 -19.73
C GLN A 274 -5.95 -42.43 -19.06
N SER A 275 -7.07 -41.91 -18.56
CA SER A 275 -8.23 -42.72 -18.12
C SER A 275 -9.56 -42.03 -18.41
N ASP A 276 -10.61 -42.81 -18.70
CA ASP A 276 -11.99 -42.28 -18.74
C ASP A 276 -12.62 -42.25 -17.32
N MET A 277 -11.87 -42.70 -16.31
CA MET A 277 -12.27 -42.73 -14.91
C MET A 277 -11.13 -42.19 -14.04
N ASN A 278 -10.42 -42.99 -13.25
CA ASN A 278 -9.41 -42.49 -12.31
C ASN A 278 -7.99 -42.87 -12.72
N VAL A 279 -7.07 -41.92 -12.54
CA VAL A 279 -5.61 -42.16 -12.54
C VAL A 279 -5.12 -42.12 -11.11
N SER A 280 -4.41 -43.17 -10.67
CA SER A 280 -3.86 -43.27 -9.33
C SER A 280 -2.39 -43.73 -9.37
N LEU A 281 -1.51 -42.90 -8.81
CA LEU A 281 -0.06 -43.08 -8.82
C LEU A 281 0.48 -43.11 -7.39
N PHE A 282 1.12 -44.20 -6.99
CA PHE A 282 1.63 -44.36 -5.62
C PHE A 282 3.10 -44.81 -5.63
N ALA A 283 3.95 -44.07 -4.93
CA ALA A 283 5.38 -44.35 -4.84
C ALA A 283 5.94 -43.95 -3.46
N ALA A 284 6.82 -44.76 -2.88
CA ALA A 284 7.56 -44.34 -1.69
C ALA A 284 8.72 -43.39 -2.03
N GLY A 285 9.20 -43.43 -3.28
CA GLY A 285 10.19 -42.53 -3.85
C GLY A 285 9.53 -41.40 -4.63
N ARG A 286 10.12 -41.02 -5.77
CA ARG A 286 9.57 -39.95 -6.65
C ARG A 286 8.57 -40.50 -7.67
N ILE A 287 7.67 -39.63 -8.15
CA ILE A 287 6.80 -39.90 -9.30
C ILE A 287 7.23 -39.03 -10.48
N GLN A 288 7.39 -39.62 -11.68
CA GLN A 288 7.72 -38.87 -12.90
C GLN A 288 7.05 -39.43 -14.16
N PHE A 289 6.24 -38.60 -14.83
CA PHE A 289 5.62 -38.89 -16.13
C PHE A 289 5.46 -37.62 -16.98
N ASN A 290 4.98 -37.79 -18.21
CA ASN A 290 4.56 -36.69 -19.06
C ASN A 290 3.12 -36.25 -18.68
N ASP A 291 2.28 -35.95 -19.66
CA ASP A 291 0.93 -35.44 -19.43
C ASP A 291 0.02 -36.53 -18.84
N VAL A 292 -0.92 -36.12 -17.99
CA VAL A 292 -1.90 -37.00 -17.36
C VAL A 292 -3.31 -36.46 -17.62
N ASP A 293 -4.13 -37.26 -18.30
CA ASP A 293 -5.52 -36.92 -18.63
C ASP A 293 -6.50 -37.91 -17.98
N SER A 294 -7.60 -37.39 -17.44
CA SER A 294 -8.57 -38.17 -16.69
C SER A 294 -9.98 -37.58 -16.82
N PHE A 295 -10.96 -38.37 -17.25
CA PHE A 295 -12.37 -37.94 -17.17
C PHE A 295 -12.93 -38.03 -15.74
N GLY A 296 -12.23 -38.67 -14.81
CA GLY A 296 -12.51 -38.64 -13.37
C GLY A 296 -11.36 -37.96 -12.64
N ASN A 297 -10.85 -38.58 -11.57
CA ASN A 297 -9.88 -37.95 -10.67
C ASN A 297 -8.43 -38.28 -11.07
N ILE A 298 -7.50 -37.39 -10.68
CA ILE A 298 -6.05 -37.65 -10.71
C ILE A 298 -5.55 -37.59 -9.27
N THR A 299 -4.98 -38.69 -8.79
CA THR A 299 -4.35 -38.78 -7.47
C THR A 299 -2.90 -39.26 -7.60
N ALA A 300 -1.96 -38.53 -7.00
CA ALA A 300 -0.56 -38.93 -6.94
C ALA A 300 0.01 -38.74 -5.53
N GLN A 301 0.64 -39.78 -4.99
CA GLN A 301 1.31 -39.73 -3.70
C GLN A 301 2.74 -40.26 -3.81
N ALA A 302 3.71 -39.40 -3.52
CA ALA A 302 5.13 -39.69 -3.54
C ALA A 302 5.75 -39.44 -2.16
N GLY A 303 6.62 -40.34 -1.68
CA GLY A 303 7.45 -40.07 -0.50
C GLY A 303 8.62 -39.10 -0.77
N ALA A 304 8.90 -38.82 -2.05
CA ALA A 304 9.82 -37.77 -2.50
C ALA A 304 9.11 -36.77 -3.43
N SER A 305 9.70 -36.39 -4.57
CA SER A 305 9.15 -35.39 -5.49
C SER A 305 8.08 -35.95 -6.44
N ILE A 306 7.22 -35.08 -6.96
CA ILE A 306 6.30 -35.37 -8.07
C ILE A 306 6.68 -34.45 -9.23
N THR A 307 6.91 -35.02 -10.42
CA THR A 307 7.16 -34.26 -11.66
C THR A 307 6.26 -34.79 -12.76
N LEU A 308 5.24 -34.02 -13.13
CA LEU A 308 4.28 -34.39 -14.17
C LEU A 308 4.22 -33.29 -15.25
N GLY A 309 3.72 -33.63 -16.43
CA GLY A 309 3.42 -32.66 -17.49
C GLY A 309 2.15 -31.87 -17.19
N ASP A 310 1.36 -31.60 -18.22
CA ASP A 310 0.03 -31.00 -18.06
C ASP A 310 -0.94 -32.02 -17.44
N LEU A 311 -1.81 -31.54 -16.55
CA LEU A 311 -2.83 -32.33 -15.86
C LEU A 311 -4.22 -31.88 -16.29
N SER A 312 -5.02 -32.79 -16.86
CA SER A 312 -6.40 -32.55 -17.27
C SER A 312 -7.32 -33.53 -16.54
N SER A 313 -8.26 -33.01 -15.76
CA SER A 313 -9.22 -33.79 -14.99
C SER A 313 -10.63 -33.19 -15.10
N GLN A 314 -11.68 -34.00 -15.32
CA GLN A 314 -13.05 -33.49 -15.10
C GLN A 314 -13.50 -33.63 -13.64
N GLY A 315 -12.79 -34.44 -12.85
CA GLY A 315 -12.93 -34.53 -11.39
C GLY A 315 -11.93 -33.62 -10.68
N PHE A 316 -11.40 -34.08 -9.56
CA PHE A 316 -10.39 -33.35 -8.78
C PHE A 316 -8.95 -33.79 -9.11
N VAL A 317 -8.00 -32.92 -8.79
CA VAL A 317 -6.56 -33.22 -8.83
C VAL A 317 -6.01 -33.15 -7.40
N GLU A 318 -5.37 -34.22 -6.94
CA GLU A 318 -4.77 -34.31 -5.61
C GLU A 318 -3.34 -34.85 -5.68
N LEU A 319 -2.38 -34.03 -5.26
CA LEU A 319 -0.95 -34.35 -5.32
C LEU A 319 -0.32 -34.20 -3.93
N PHE A 320 0.30 -35.27 -3.42
CA PHE A 320 1.04 -35.26 -2.15
C PHE A 320 2.49 -35.69 -2.36
N GLY A 321 3.42 -34.73 -2.25
CA GLY A 321 4.86 -34.97 -2.37
C GLY A 321 5.58 -34.88 -1.03
N GLY A 322 6.46 -35.83 -0.71
CA GLY A 322 7.40 -35.69 0.40
C GLY A 322 8.49 -34.65 0.14
N ALA A 323 8.71 -34.25 -1.11
CA ALA A 323 9.55 -33.14 -1.56
C ALA A 323 8.85 -32.39 -2.71
N ASP A 324 9.57 -31.60 -3.51
CA ASP A 324 9.02 -30.69 -4.52
C ASP A 324 7.95 -31.32 -5.44
N VAL A 325 6.91 -30.54 -5.76
CA VAL A 325 5.88 -30.88 -6.74
C VAL A 325 6.01 -29.93 -7.92
N GLU A 326 6.30 -30.46 -9.10
CA GLU A 326 6.42 -29.73 -10.36
C GLU A 326 5.41 -30.27 -11.38
N THR A 327 4.61 -29.36 -11.95
CA THR A 327 3.60 -29.70 -12.97
C THR A 327 3.52 -28.61 -14.04
N GLY A 328 2.94 -28.96 -15.20
CA GLY A 328 2.55 -28.00 -16.23
C GLY A 328 1.27 -27.23 -15.86
N LEU A 329 0.39 -27.04 -16.84
CA LEU A 329 -0.97 -26.54 -16.64
C LEU A 329 -1.79 -27.57 -15.85
N ILE A 330 -2.59 -27.12 -14.88
CA ILE A 330 -3.60 -27.96 -14.24
C ILE A 330 -4.98 -27.45 -14.61
N ALA A 331 -5.79 -28.30 -15.25
CA ALA A 331 -7.20 -28.03 -15.55
C ALA A 331 -8.08 -29.11 -14.91
N ALA A 332 -8.78 -28.76 -13.83
CA ALA A 332 -9.67 -29.64 -13.09
C ALA A 332 -11.12 -29.14 -13.15
N GLY A 333 -12.07 -30.03 -13.40
CA GLY A 333 -13.51 -29.74 -13.25
C GLY A 333 -13.96 -29.62 -11.79
N GLY A 334 -13.17 -30.17 -10.88
CA GLY A 334 -13.33 -30.12 -9.42
C GLY A 334 -12.21 -29.35 -8.72
N PRO A 335 -12.05 -29.54 -7.38
CA PRO A 335 -10.99 -28.90 -6.62
C PRO A 335 -9.58 -29.38 -7.00
N VAL A 336 -8.58 -28.54 -6.73
CA VAL A 336 -7.16 -28.86 -6.88
C VAL A 336 -6.49 -28.74 -5.51
N SER A 337 -5.86 -29.82 -5.05
CA SER A 337 -5.13 -29.87 -3.78
C SER A 337 -3.70 -30.33 -4.01
N ILE A 338 -2.72 -29.54 -3.58
CA ILE A 338 -1.30 -29.89 -3.63
C ILE A 338 -0.69 -29.68 -2.25
N GLY A 339 -0.22 -30.76 -1.64
CA GLY A 339 0.49 -30.75 -0.37
C GLY A 339 1.92 -31.26 -0.52
N THR A 340 2.89 -30.52 0.00
CA THR A 340 4.29 -30.95 -0.01
C THR A 340 5.14 -30.35 1.10
N SER A 341 6.19 -31.07 1.53
CA SER A 341 7.22 -30.52 2.42
C SER A 341 8.24 -29.62 1.68
N GLY A 342 8.29 -29.69 0.35
CA GLY A 342 9.14 -28.89 -0.52
C GLY A 342 8.40 -27.72 -1.17
N ALA A 343 8.85 -27.31 -2.35
CA ALA A 343 8.25 -26.26 -3.15
C ALA A 343 7.14 -26.79 -4.08
N ILE A 344 6.19 -25.91 -4.44
CA ILE A 344 5.19 -26.15 -5.48
C ILE A 344 5.50 -25.26 -6.68
N THR A 345 5.73 -25.88 -7.84
CA THR A 345 5.90 -25.17 -9.12
C THR A 345 4.86 -25.67 -10.11
N THR A 346 3.99 -24.77 -10.57
CA THR A 346 2.96 -25.08 -11.57
C THR A 346 2.91 -23.98 -12.64
N SER A 347 2.31 -24.27 -13.79
CA SER A 347 1.89 -23.20 -14.71
C SER A 347 0.58 -22.58 -14.20
N ALA A 348 -0.40 -22.29 -15.07
CA ALA A 348 -1.72 -21.87 -14.61
C ALA A 348 -2.49 -23.05 -13.98
N VAL A 349 -3.44 -22.73 -13.11
CA VAL A 349 -4.27 -23.71 -12.41
C VAL A 349 -5.73 -23.26 -12.50
N ASN A 350 -6.58 -24.15 -13.01
CA ASN A 350 -8.00 -23.94 -13.19
C ASN A 350 -8.77 -25.02 -12.41
N ALA A 351 -9.61 -24.60 -11.46
CA ALA A 351 -10.46 -25.48 -10.66
C ALA A 351 -11.93 -25.07 -10.81
N GLY A 352 -12.74 -25.95 -11.41
CA GLY A 352 -14.14 -25.69 -11.70
C GLY A 352 -14.37 -24.79 -12.92
N THR A 353 -15.64 -24.45 -13.15
CA THR A 353 -16.07 -23.58 -14.25
C THR A 353 -17.12 -22.59 -13.77
N GLY A 354 -17.22 -21.42 -14.41
CA GLY A 354 -18.21 -20.39 -14.10
C GLY A 354 -17.64 -19.22 -13.30
N THR A 355 -18.55 -18.37 -12.80
CA THR A 355 -18.20 -17.21 -11.98
C THR A 355 -17.98 -17.63 -10.53
N PRO A 356 -16.96 -17.12 -9.82
CA PRO A 356 -16.71 -17.52 -8.46
C PRO A 356 -17.90 -17.28 -7.51
N SER A 357 -18.18 -18.22 -6.59
CA SER A 357 -19.30 -18.11 -5.64
C SER A 357 -19.03 -18.77 -4.30
N ALA A 358 -19.63 -18.24 -3.22
CA ALA A 358 -19.52 -18.78 -1.87
C ALA A 358 -20.03 -20.23 -1.71
N SER A 359 -20.90 -20.68 -2.61
CA SER A 359 -21.50 -22.02 -2.58
C SER A 359 -20.69 -23.05 -3.34
N ASP A 360 -19.70 -22.63 -4.12
CA ASP A 360 -18.87 -23.53 -4.91
C ASP A 360 -17.74 -24.10 -4.06
N THR A 361 -17.44 -25.38 -4.24
CA THR A 361 -16.44 -26.12 -3.47
C THR A 361 -15.18 -26.42 -4.27
N ASN A 362 -15.08 -25.96 -5.53
CA ASN A 362 -13.94 -26.21 -6.41
C ASN A 362 -12.77 -25.29 -6.08
N SER A 363 -12.24 -25.42 -4.86
CA SER A 363 -11.13 -24.60 -4.37
C SER A 363 -9.78 -25.03 -4.95
N ILE A 364 -8.83 -24.11 -4.92
CA ILE A 364 -7.40 -24.39 -5.09
C ILE A 364 -6.75 -24.30 -3.71
N VAL A 365 -6.12 -25.39 -3.25
CA VAL A 365 -5.43 -25.46 -1.97
C VAL A 365 -3.99 -25.90 -2.17
N PHE A 366 -3.05 -24.99 -1.90
CA PHE A 366 -1.62 -25.27 -1.90
C PHE A 366 -1.07 -25.19 -0.48
N ASP A 367 -0.38 -26.24 -0.05
CA ASP A 367 0.32 -26.32 1.23
C ASP A 367 1.77 -26.73 0.98
N ALA A 368 2.69 -25.75 1.00
CA ALA A 368 4.11 -25.94 0.70
C ALA A 368 5.00 -25.66 1.92
N GLY A 369 5.88 -26.61 2.23
CA GLY A 369 6.98 -26.40 3.18
C GLY A 369 8.10 -25.50 2.63
N GLY A 370 8.12 -25.24 1.32
CA GLY A 370 9.02 -24.31 0.63
C GLY A 370 8.28 -23.15 -0.05
N ASN A 371 8.74 -22.78 -1.25
CA ASN A 371 8.14 -21.71 -2.06
C ASN A 371 6.94 -22.21 -2.87
N VAL A 372 6.02 -21.29 -3.22
CA VAL A 372 4.99 -21.52 -4.23
C VAL A 372 5.26 -20.61 -5.42
N SER A 373 5.39 -21.17 -6.63
CA SER A 373 5.53 -20.44 -7.88
C SER A 373 4.53 -20.96 -8.91
N THR A 374 3.58 -20.13 -9.29
CA THR A 374 2.49 -20.51 -10.19
C THR A 374 2.13 -19.39 -11.17
N GLY A 375 1.48 -19.76 -12.28
CA GLY A 375 0.82 -18.81 -13.17
C GLY A 375 -0.47 -18.27 -12.57
N ASN A 376 -1.48 -18.07 -13.42
CA ASN A 376 -2.78 -17.61 -12.94
C ASN A 376 -3.50 -18.73 -12.16
N LEU A 377 -4.20 -18.34 -11.09
CA LEU A 377 -5.04 -19.23 -10.30
C LEU A 377 -6.50 -18.85 -10.54
N THR A 378 -7.28 -19.75 -11.17
CA THR A 378 -8.71 -19.53 -11.42
C THR A 378 -9.52 -20.61 -10.72
N SER A 379 -10.34 -20.22 -9.77
CA SER A 379 -11.22 -21.12 -9.01
C SER A 379 -12.65 -20.61 -9.05
N SER A 380 -13.63 -21.51 -9.23
CA SER A 380 -15.03 -21.15 -9.04
C SER A 380 -15.43 -21.07 -7.55
N GLY A 381 -14.59 -21.58 -6.64
CA GLY A 381 -14.68 -21.43 -5.19
C GLY A 381 -13.57 -20.53 -4.63
N ASP A 382 -12.89 -20.99 -3.57
CA ASP A 382 -11.84 -20.24 -2.87
C ASP A 382 -10.42 -20.61 -3.35
N VAL A 383 -9.47 -19.71 -3.15
CA VAL A 383 -8.03 -19.96 -3.30
C VAL A 383 -7.36 -19.85 -1.93
N LEU A 384 -6.61 -20.87 -1.55
CA LEU A 384 -5.81 -20.90 -0.34
C LEU A 384 -4.39 -21.34 -0.68
N VAL A 385 -3.43 -20.45 -0.48
CA VAL A 385 -2.02 -20.72 -0.72
C VAL A 385 -1.26 -20.52 0.57
N ILE A 386 -0.56 -21.56 1.02
CA ILE A 386 0.29 -21.54 2.19
C ILE A 386 1.71 -21.90 1.75
N ALA A 387 2.67 -21.08 2.16
CA ALA A 387 4.08 -21.34 1.91
C ALA A 387 4.93 -20.94 3.12
N ASN A 388 5.83 -21.83 3.55
CA ASN A 388 6.87 -21.48 4.52
C ASN A 388 8.05 -20.73 3.86
N GLY A 389 8.01 -20.53 2.54
CA GLY A 389 8.90 -19.66 1.79
C GLY A 389 8.17 -18.49 1.12
N ASP A 390 8.65 -18.11 -0.07
CA ASP A 390 8.05 -17.05 -0.90
C ASP A 390 6.82 -17.58 -1.67
N ILE A 391 5.86 -16.69 -1.96
CA ILE A 391 4.72 -16.95 -2.84
C ILE A 391 4.81 -16.05 -4.07
N GLY A 392 4.84 -16.65 -5.25
CA GLY A 392 4.72 -15.99 -6.53
C GLY A 392 3.54 -16.55 -7.33
N THR A 393 2.55 -15.71 -7.66
CA THR A 393 1.42 -16.09 -8.51
C THR A 393 1.23 -15.08 -9.64
N GLY A 394 0.57 -15.50 -10.72
CA GLY A 394 -0.08 -14.59 -11.67
C GLY A 394 -1.32 -13.91 -11.07
N VAL A 395 -2.34 -13.70 -11.89
CA VAL A 395 -3.64 -13.18 -11.44
C VAL A 395 -4.43 -14.27 -10.72
N ILE A 396 -5.06 -13.91 -9.59
CA ILE A 396 -5.94 -14.79 -8.82
C ILE A 396 -7.40 -14.37 -9.07
N THR A 397 -8.22 -15.29 -9.57
CA THR A 397 -9.66 -15.12 -9.76
C THR A 397 -10.40 -16.17 -8.95
N SER A 398 -11.12 -15.74 -7.90
CA SER A 398 -11.82 -16.63 -6.96
C SER A 398 -12.90 -15.91 -6.15
N TYR A 399 -13.61 -16.63 -5.28
CA TYR A 399 -14.55 -16.03 -4.34
C TYR A 399 -13.77 -15.32 -3.23
N ASP A 400 -13.03 -16.08 -2.42
CA ASP A 400 -12.03 -15.60 -1.49
C ASP A 400 -10.62 -16.04 -1.88
N ALA A 401 -9.62 -15.25 -1.48
CA ALA A 401 -8.22 -15.60 -1.60
C ALA A 401 -7.50 -15.38 -0.26
N LEU A 402 -6.96 -16.45 0.31
CA LEU A 402 -6.12 -16.42 1.51
C LEU A 402 -4.70 -16.81 1.09
N ILE A 403 -3.79 -15.85 1.16
CA ILE A 403 -2.40 -15.99 0.71
C ILE A 403 -1.48 -15.84 1.92
N LEU A 404 -1.02 -16.98 2.42
CA LEU A 404 -0.34 -17.12 3.70
C LEU A 404 1.12 -17.51 3.48
N GLY A 405 1.99 -16.51 3.28
CA GLY A 405 3.41 -16.70 2.95
C GLY A 405 4.33 -16.25 4.07
N HIS A 406 5.28 -17.10 4.47
CA HIS A 406 6.27 -16.71 5.47
C HIS A 406 7.30 -15.71 4.93
N GLY A 407 7.69 -15.88 3.66
CA GLY A 407 8.63 -15.02 2.95
C GLY A 407 7.97 -13.80 2.31
N SER A 408 8.36 -13.49 1.08
CA SER A 408 7.76 -12.43 0.26
C SER A 408 6.59 -12.98 -0.56
N THR A 409 5.56 -12.16 -0.74
CA THR A 409 4.38 -12.48 -1.56
C THR A 409 4.34 -11.54 -2.76
N ALA A 410 4.34 -12.08 -3.98
CA ALA A 410 4.22 -11.35 -5.22
C ALA A 410 3.07 -11.92 -6.05
N LEU A 411 2.04 -11.09 -6.26
CA LEU A 411 0.86 -11.44 -7.04
C LEU A 411 0.87 -10.62 -8.34
N GLY A 412 0.41 -11.21 -9.44
CA GLY A 412 0.11 -10.49 -10.67
C GLY A 412 -0.99 -9.45 -10.40
N GLY A 413 -2.16 -9.93 -9.96
CA GLY A 413 -3.32 -9.11 -9.58
C GLY A 413 -4.36 -9.98 -8.88
N VAL A 414 -5.45 -9.39 -8.40
CA VAL A 414 -6.59 -10.15 -7.87
C VAL A 414 -7.92 -9.67 -8.44
N GLU A 415 -8.79 -10.61 -8.77
CA GLU A 415 -10.16 -10.40 -9.23
C GLU A 415 -11.09 -11.26 -8.36
N LEU A 416 -11.45 -10.74 -7.18
CA LEU A 416 -12.16 -11.48 -6.16
C LEU A 416 -13.60 -11.00 -6.01
N VAL A 417 -14.50 -11.95 -5.72
CA VAL A 417 -15.90 -11.61 -5.44
C VAL A 417 -16.07 -11.10 -4.01
N ASN A 418 -15.30 -11.61 -3.05
CA ASN A 418 -15.46 -11.29 -1.65
C ASN A 418 -14.15 -10.76 -1.02
N GLN A 419 -13.21 -11.55 -0.54
CA GLN A 419 -12.07 -10.97 0.20
C GLN A 419 -10.68 -11.50 -0.14
N LEU A 420 -9.69 -10.62 -0.04
CA LEU A 420 -8.27 -10.94 -0.02
C LEU A 420 -7.73 -10.84 1.42
N LEU A 421 -7.01 -11.87 1.87
CA LEU A 421 -6.11 -11.80 3.01
C LEU A 421 -4.69 -12.18 2.55
N VAL A 422 -3.73 -11.27 2.75
CA VAL A 422 -2.30 -11.57 2.61
C VAL A 422 -1.62 -11.43 3.97
N ALA A 423 -1.08 -12.53 4.50
CA ALA A 423 -0.49 -12.59 5.84
C ALA A 423 0.55 -13.72 5.93
N ASP A 424 1.17 -13.90 7.09
CA ASP A 424 2.15 -14.94 7.38
C ASP A 424 1.53 -16.34 7.47
N SER A 425 2.30 -17.38 7.09
CA SER A 425 1.85 -18.77 7.16
C SER A 425 1.54 -19.26 8.59
N SER A 426 2.07 -18.60 9.63
CA SER A 426 1.77 -18.92 11.04
C SER A 426 0.30 -18.77 11.42
N LEU A 427 -0.52 -18.00 10.67
CA LEU A 427 -1.98 -17.98 10.87
C LEU A 427 -2.64 -19.32 10.60
N ALA A 428 -2.08 -20.13 9.70
CA ALA A 428 -2.55 -21.48 9.41
C ALA A 428 -2.07 -22.50 10.46
N PHE A 429 -1.06 -22.17 11.25
CA PHE A 429 -0.43 -23.08 12.22
C PHE A 429 -0.10 -22.34 13.53
N PRO A 430 -1.10 -22.04 14.37
CA PRO A 430 -0.91 -21.19 15.56
C PRO A 430 -0.06 -21.83 16.69
N GLY A 431 0.48 -23.04 16.51
CA GLY A 431 1.45 -23.66 17.42
C GLY A 431 1.69 -25.15 17.15
N PRO A 432 2.74 -25.74 17.74
CA PRO A 432 3.04 -27.17 17.60
C PRO A 432 1.91 -28.02 18.21
N GLY A 433 1.22 -28.80 17.35
CA GLY A 433 0.15 -29.73 17.73
C GLY A 433 -1.28 -29.17 17.69
N GLY A 434 -1.48 -27.95 17.20
CA GLY A 434 -2.82 -27.41 16.92
C GLY A 434 -3.41 -27.95 15.62
N GLU A 435 -4.73 -28.17 15.57
CA GLU A 435 -5.45 -28.37 14.31
C GLU A 435 -5.39 -27.09 13.48
N ARG A 436 -5.38 -27.23 12.15
CA ARG A 436 -5.39 -26.10 11.23
C ARG A 436 -6.69 -25.31 11.40
N PRO A 437 -6.65 -24.00 11.67
CA PRO A 437 -7.86 -23.21 11.82
C PRO A 437 -8.69 -23.26 10.53
N GLY A 438 -10.01 -23.24 10.68
CA GLY A 438 -10.93 -23.08 9.56
C GLY A 438 -10.75 -21.72 8.89
N LYS A 439 -11.20 -21.59 7.64
CA LYS A 439 -11.18 -20.31 6.89
C LYS A 439 -11.74 -19.15 7.73
N ASP A 440 -12.91 -19.33 8.31
CA ASP A 440 -13.57 -18.29 9.10
C ASP A 440 -12.77 -17.90 10.35
N GLU A 441 -12.02 -18.84 10.94
CA GLU A 441 -11.15 -18.58 12.09
C GLU A 441 -9.90 -17.79 11.66
N ILE A 442 -9.32 -18.11 10.49
CA ILE A 442 -8.20 -17.34 9.91
C ILE A 442 -8.64 -15.91 9.60
N LEU A 443 -9.83 -15.75 9.00
CA LEU A 443 -10.38 -14.44 8.64
C LEU A 443 -10.78 -13.59 9.85
N ALA A 444 -11.13 -14.23 10.96
CA ALA A 444 -11.44 -13.55 12.22
C ALA A 444 -10.19 -13.23 13.06
N ALA A 445 -9.04 -13.81 12.75
CA ALA A 445 -7.80 -13.59 13.49
C ALA A 445 -7.15 -12.24 13.12
N THR A 446 -6.40 -11.66 14.06
CA THR A 446 -5.55 -10.51 13.74
C THR A 446 -4.48 -10.92 12.73
N PRO A 447 -4.36 -10.25 11.57
CA PRO A 447 -3.35 -10.58 10.58
C PRO A 447 -1.93 -10.53 11.16
N VAL A 448 -1.14 -11.57 10.88
CA VAL A 448 0.29 -11.61 11.19
C VAL A 448 1.05 -11.19 9.94
N ALA A 449 1.96 -10.23 10.07
CA ALA A 449 2.75 -9.75 8.94
C ALA A 449 3.71 -10.83 8.45
N THR A 450 3.81 -11.01 7.13
CA THR A 450 4.85 -11.86 6.51
C THR A 450 6.24 -11.41 6.94
N LEU A 451 7.29 -12.25 6.84
CA LEU A 451 8.65 -11.75 7.07
C LEU A 451 9.20 -10.95 5.89
N GLY A 452 8.62 -11.12 4.70
CA GLY A 452 9.06 -10.49 3.45
C GLY A 452 8.27 -9.25 3.04
N SER A 453 8.31 -8.94 1.75
CA SER A 453 7.52 -7.87 1.13
C SER A 453 6.23 -8.41 0.54
N VAL A 454 5.20 -7.57 0.39
CA VAL A 454 4.00 -7.89 -0.37
C VAL A 454 3.91 -7.00 -1.60
N SER A 455 3.65 -7.59 -2.77
CA SER A 455 3.41 -6.84 -4.01
C SER A 455 2.23 -7.37 -4.80
N ILE A 456 1.49 -6.45 -5.40
CA ILE A 456 0.40 -6.71 -6.35
C ILE A 456 0.64 -5.79 -7.54
N ASN A 457 1.00 -6.36 -8.69
CA ASN A 457 1.61 -5.61 -9.80
C ASN A 457 0.60 -5.00 -10.77
N ASP A 458 -0.62 -5.56 -10.84
CA ASP A 458 -1.70 -5.15 -11.73
C ASP A 458 -2.90 -4.61 -10.94
N PRO A 459 -3.71 -3.72 -11.55
CA PRO A 459 -4.94 -3.23 -10.95
C PRO A 459 -5.84 -4.37 -10.48
N SER A 460 -6.37 -4.26 -9.27
CA SER A 460 -7.04 -5.36 -8.59
C SER A 460 -8.37 -4.96 -7.95
N THR A 461 -9.29 -5.92 -7.89
CA THR A 461 -10.62 -5.74 -7.30
C THR A 461 -10.97 -6.84 -6.30
N ALA A 462 -11.58 -6.47 -5.18
CA ALA A 462 -12.16 -7.39 -4.19
C ALA A 462 -13.34 -6.72 -3.48
N ALA A 463 -14.17 -7.45 -2.72
CA ALA A 463 -15.11 -6.79 -1.83
C ALA A 463 -14.44 -6.26 -0.54
N SER A 464 -13.39 -6.89 -0.04
CA SER A 464 -12.57 -6.40 1.07
C SER A 464 -11.12 -6.85 0.89
N LEU A 465 -10.18 -6.10 1.44
CA LEU A 465 -8.75 -6.39 1.31
C LEU A 465 -8.00 -6.14 2.61
N VAL A 466 -7.23 -7.15 3.04
CA VAL A 466 -6.34 -7.08 4.19
C VAL A 466 -4.95 -7.54 3.79
N ILE A 467 -3.93 -6.69 4.00
CA ILE A 467 -2.52 -7.00 3.72
C ILE A 467 -1.67 -6.69 4.94
N ALA A 468 -0.87 -7.66 5.39
CA ALA A 468 0.13 -7.48 6.43
C ALA A 468 1.52 -7.90 5.92
N ALA A 469 2.37 -6.92 5.61
CA ALA A 469 3.74 -7.11 5.12
C ALA A 469 4.77 -6.75 6.18
N GLY A 470 5.75 -7.61 6.47
CA GLY A 470 6.79 -7.33 7.48
C GLY A 470 7.85 -6.35 7.00
N THR A 471 8.03 -6.20 5.69
CA THR A 471 8.94 -5.21 5.11
C THR A 471 8.17 -4.22 4.23
N THR A 472 8.30 -4.29 2.92
CA THR A 472 7.70 -3.31 2.00
C THR A 472 6.37 -3.80 1.43
N THR A 473 5.51 -2.84 1.10
CA THR A 473 4.26 -3.07 0.36
C THR A 473 4.34 -2.30 -0.96
N ASN A 474 4.11 -2.95 -2.09
CA ASN A 474 4.07 -2.31 -3.41
C ASN A 474 2.81 -2.73 -4.16
N LEU A 475 1.82 -1.85 -4.23
CA LEU A 475 0.51 -2.14 -4.83
C LEU A 475 0.28 -1.25 -6.04
N ALA A 476 -0.25 -1.83 -7.10
CA ALA A 476 -0.93 -1.10 -8.16
C ALA A 476 -2.26 -0.50 -7.65
N ASP A 477 -3.15 -0.14 -8.57
CA ASP A 477 -4.46 0.39 -8.21
C ASP A 477 -5.34 -0.69 -7.55
N ILE A 478 -5.91 -0.40 -6.39
CA ILE A 478 -6.80 -1.31 -5.64
C ILE A 478 -8.17 -0.67 -5.53
N SER A 479 -9.21 -1.38 -5.98
CA SER A 479 -10.60 -0.97 -5.82
C SER A 479 -11.40 -2.02 -5.06
N THR A 480 -12.04 -1.63 -3.96
CA THR A 480 -12.92 -2.48 -3.17
C THR A 480 -14.32 -1.90 -2.96
N THR A 481 -15.27 -2.78 -2.62
CA THR A 481 -16.58 -2.33 -2.13
C THR A 481 -16.54 -1.99 -0.64
N GLY A 482 -15.90 -2.81 0.17
CA GLY A 482 -15.73 -2.68 1.62
C GLY A 482 -14.33 -2.20 1.98
N ASP A 483 -13.82 -2.59 3.13
CA ASP A 483 -12.62 -2.00 3.72
C ASP A 483 -11.31 -2.37 2.98
N ILE A 484 -10.32 -1.50 3.09
CA ILE A 484 -8.93 -1.71 2.68
C ILE A 484 -8.05 -1.49 3.91
N ASP A 485 -7.45 -2.56 4.42
CA ASP A 485 -6.55 -2.52 5.57
C ASP A 485 -5.16 -2.99 5.14
N ILE A 486 -4.19 -2.08 5.17
CA ILE A 486 -2.82 -2.35 4.75
C ILE A 486 -1.85 -1.96 5.87
N SER A 487 -1.04 -2.92 6.29
CA SER A 487 0.05 -2.73 7.25
C SER A 487 1.38 -3.14 6.65
N SER A 488 2.37 -2.24 6.71
CA SER A 488 3.73 -2.46 6.22
C SER A 488 4.75 -2.19 7.33
N GLY A 489 5.71 -3.09 7.53
CA GLY A 489 6.83 -2.87 8.46
C GLY A 489 7.86 -1.83 8.00
N GLY A 490 7.97 -1.62 6.69
CA GLY A 490 8.81 -0.67 5.98
C GLY A 490 7.99 0.21 5.03
N ASN A 491 8.56 0.59 3.88
CA ASN A 491 7.90 1.51 2.95
C ASN A 491 6.64 0.89 2.33
N ALA A 492 5.58 1.69 2.21
CA ALA A 492 4.40 1.34 1.42
C ALA A 492 4.30 2.26 0.20
N VAL A 493 4.37 1.67 -0.99
CA VAL A 493 4.10 2.33 -2.26
C VAL A 493 2.77 1.80 -2.79
N VAL A 494 1.80 2.66 -2.98
CA VAL A 494 0.46 2.28 -3.43
C VAL A 494 0.03 3.09 -4.65
N GLY A 495 -0.70 2.48 -5.57
CA GLY A 495 -1.39 3.18 -6.65
C GLY A 495 -2.56 4.00 -6.10
N MET A 496 -3.65 4.02 -6.85
CA MET A 496 -4.93 4.49 -6.33
C MET A 496 -5.53 3.46 -5.37
N LEU A 497 -6.07 3.91 -4.24
CA LEU A 497 -6.84 3.08 -3.30
C LEU A 497 -8.28 3.62 -3.25
N GLN A 498 -9.25 2.80 -3.64
CA GLN A 498 -10.66 3.18 -3.64
C GLN A 498 -11.51 2.17 -2.89
N SER A 499 -12.17 2.61 -1.82
CA SER A 499 -13.24 1.87 -1.14
C SER A 499 -14.58 2.56 -1.35
N SER A 500 -15.50 1.92 -2.08
CA SER A 500 -16.78 2.55 -2.47
C SER A 500 -17.87 2.56 -1.40
N ALA A 501 -17.76 1.70 -0.37
CA ALA A 501 -18.69 1.64 0.77
C ALA A 501 -18.00 1.42 2.13
N GLY A 502 -16.69 1.17 2.18
CA GLY A 502 -15.90 0.97 3.40
C GLY A 502 -14.93 2.12 3.72
N GLY A 503 -13.97 1.84 4.59
CA GLY A 503 -12.84 2.69 4.96
C GLY A 503 -11.53 2.28 4.28
N VAL A 504 -10.52 3.15 4.41
CA VAL A 504 -9.12 2.82 4.07
C VAL A 504 -8.26 3.07 5.31
N GLU A 505 -7.61 2.03 5.80
CA GLU A 505 -6.55 2.10 6.81
C GLU A 505 -5.21 1.70 6.18
N LEU A 506 -4.23 2.60 6.22
CA LEU A 506 -2.90 2.37 5.67
C LEU A 506 -1.82 2.77 6.67
N THR A 507 -1.09 1.79 7.18
CA THR A 507 -0.06 1.99 8.20
C THR A 507 1.32 1.53 7.71
N SER A 508 2.33 2.36 7.94
CA SER A 508 3.75 2.02 7.78
C SER A 508 4.50 2.29 9.08
N SER A 509 4.92 1.24 9.77
CA SER A 509 5.51 1.35 11.11
C SER A 509 7.00 1.75 11.08
N GLY A 510 7.73 1.43 10.00
CA GLY A 510 9.15 1.75 9.85
C GLY A 510 9.52 2.51 8.57
N GLY A 511 8.56 2.88 7.74
CA GLY A 511 8.82 3.45 6.41
C GLY A 511 8.05 4.71 6.08
N MET A 512 8.25 5.16 4.83
CA MET A 512 7.44 6.18 4.17
C MET A 512 6.23 5.54 3.51
N ILE A 513 5.11 6.25 3.49
CA ILE A 513 3.98 5.95 2.62
C ILE A 513 4.02 6.91 1.42
N ALA A 514 4.04 6.37 0.21
CA ALA A 514 3.95 7.13 -1.02
C ALA A 514 2.86 6.54 -1.91
N GLY A 515 1.98 7.35 -2.48
CA GLY A 515 0.98 6.79 -3.38
C GLY A 515 0.12 7.78 -4.15
N GLY A 516 -0.83 7.20 -4.88
CA GLY A 516 -1.81 7.91 -5.69
C GLY A 516 -2.95 8.51 -4.88
N ASP A 517 -4.14 8.49 -5.49
CA ASP A 517 -5.38 8.96 -4.86
C ASP A 517 -5.89 7.94 -3.85
N VAL A 518 -6.37 8.40 -2.70
CA VAL A 518 -6.99 7.56 -1.66
C VAL A 518 -8.41 8.03 -1.41
N SER A 519 -9.40 7.21 -1.73
CA SER A 519 -10.82 7.54 -1.57
C SER A 519 -11.57 6.46 -0.82
N ALA A 520 -12.34 6.85 0.19
CA ALA A 520 -13.16 5.92 0.97
C ALA A 520 -14.53 6.52 1.30
N ALA A 521 -15.57 5.69 1.37
CA ALA A 521 -16.91 6.15 1.74
C ALA A 521 -17.04 6.47 3.24
N LEU A 522 -16.46 5.64 4.12
CA LEU A 522 -16.57 5.79 5.58
C LEU A 522 -15.48 6.69 6.17
N GLY A 523 -14.24 6.56 5.72
CA GLY A 523 -13.12 7.38 6.17
C GLY A 523 -11.77 6.87 5.71
N VAL A 524 -10.77 7.74 5.76
CA VAL A 524 -9.38 7.46 5.41
C VAL A 524 -8.50 7.71 6.63
N ALA A 525 -7.77 6.69 7.07
CA ALA A 525 -6.77 6.76 8.13
C ALA A 525 -5.42 6.30 7.59
N VAL A 526 -4.42 7.19 7.60
CA VAL A 526 -3.08 6.89 7.09
C VAL A 526 -2.03 7.29 8.10
N LYS A 527 -1.14 6.36 8.47
CA LYS A 527 -0.08 6.58 9.45
C LYS A 527 1.27 6.13 8.93
N ALA A 528 2.21 7.07 8.78
CA ALA A 528 3.57 6.79 8.33
C ALA A 528 4.63 7.27 9.32
N SER A 529 5.58 6.43 9.70
CA SER A 529 6.67 6.84 10.59
C SER A 529 7.67 7.80 9.93
N ASN A 530 8.06 7.56 8.67
CA ASN A 530 9.19 8.26 8.02
C ASN A 530 8.80 9.19 6.86
N GLY A 531 7.51 9.49 6.70
CA GLY A 531 7.02 10.45 5.71
C GLY A 531 5.73 9.98 5.04
N LEU A 532 4.87 10.91 4.65
CA LEU A 532 3.63 10.63 3.95
C LEU A 532 3.54 11.49 2.69
N GLN A 533 3.35 10.85 1.54
CA GLN A 533 3.14 11.52 0.25
C GLN A 533 1.95 10.89 -0.48
N LEU A 534 0.87 11.63 -0.67
CA LEU A 534 -0.32 11.18 -1.41
C LEU A 534 -0.76 12.21 -2.45
N ALA A 535 -1.45 11.77 -3.51
CA ALA A 535 -1.94 12.67 -4.55
C ALA A 535 -3.19 13.44 -4.09
N THR A 536 -4.35 12.80 -3.99
CA THR A 536 -5.55 13.38 -3.37
C THR A 536 -6.12 12.42 -2.32
N VAL A 537 -6.84 12.97 -1.33
CA VAL A 537 -7.47 12.15 -0.29
C VAL A 537 -8.93 12.57 -0.10
N THR A 538 -9.85 11.62 -0.22
CA THR A 538 -11.30 11.85 -0.04
C THR A 538 -11.90 10.85 0.94
N GLY A 539 -12.64 11.31 1.95
CA GLY A 539 -13.30 10.44 2.92
C GLY A 539 -14.44 11.11 3.68
N SER A 540 -15.30 10.37 4.37
CA SER A 540 -16.25 10.99 5.33
C SER A 540 -15.51 11.67 6.48
N GLY A 541 -14.41 11.06 6.93
CA GLY A 541 -13.39 11.64 7.78
C GLY A 541 -12.00 11.31 7.24
N VAL A 542 -11.04 12.21 7.47
CA VAL A 542 -9.65 12.02 7.01
C VAL A 542 -8.68 12.24 8.16
N ALA A 543 -7.88 11.23 8.49
CA ALA A 543 -6.81 11.29 9.48
C ALA A 543 -5.49 10.92 8.81
N LEU A 544 -4.60 11.90 8.63
CA LEU A 544 -3.27 11.69 8.04
C LEU A 544 -2.20 12.01 9.08
N GLU A 545 -1.39 11.03 9.45
CA GLU A 545 -0.33 11.17 10.45
C GLU A 545 1.02 10.81 9.83
N SER A 546 2.00 11.70 9.96
CA SER A 546 3.39 11.43 9.62
C SER A 546 4.32 11.77 10.79
N GLY A 547 5.21 10.86 11.16
CA GLY A 547 6.33 11.13 12.07
C GLY A 547 7.38 12.08 11.48
N ALA A 548 7.36 12.29 10.16
CA ALA A 548 8.23 13.19 9.43
C ALA A 548 7.41 14.23 8.62
N GLY A 549 7.75 14.47 7.35
CA GLY A 549 7.01 15.39 6.49
C GLY A 549 5.73 14.77 5.92
N LEU A 550 4.68 15.59 5.78
CA LEU A 550 3.42 15.24 5.12
C LEU A 550 3.24 16.10 3.87
N ILE A 551 3.12 15.45 2.72
CA ILE A 551 2.82 16.08 1.43
C ILE A 551 1.54 15.43 0.91
N VAL A 552 0.52 16.23 0.67
CA VAL A 552 -0.73 15.78 0.07
C VAL A 552 -1.21 16.84 -0.91
N GLY A 553 -1.86 16.45 -2.00
CA GLY A 553 -2.62 17.39 -2.82
C GLY A 553 -3.91 17.80 -2.11
N ASP A 554 -5.02 17.77 -2.84
CA ASP A 554 -6.30 18.18 -2.28
C ASP A 554 -6.84 17.13 -1.31
N VAL A 555 -7.36 17.59 -0.16
CA VAL A 555 -8.01 16.75 0.85
C VAL A 555 -9.46 17.17 0.99
N THR A 556 -10.37 16.20 0.84
CA THR A 556 -11.80 16.40 1.01
C THR A 556 -12.33 15.47 2.11
N ALA A 557 -12.86 16.06 3.18
CA ALA A 557 -13.54 15.35 4.26
C ALA A 557 -15.03 15.70 4.30
N GLY A 558 -15.85 14.70 4.59
CA GLY A 558 -17.28 14.86 4.83
C GLY A 558 -17.61 15.39 6.23
N ALA A 559 -18.65 14.85 6.84
CA ALA A 559 -19.18 15.31 8.12
C ALA A 559 -18.31 14.97 9.34
N SER A 560 -17.33 14.06 9.21
CA SER A 560 -16.45 13.65 10.32
C SER A 560 -15.21 14.54 10.45
N GLY A 561 -14.95 15.40 9.46
CA GLY A 561 -13.85 16.37 9.48
C GLY A 561 -12.50 15.78 9.10
N MET A 562 -11.45 16.61 9.20
CA MET A 562 -10.09 16.20 8.88
C MET A 562 -9.07 16.58 9.95
N THR A 563 -8.08 15.72 10.12
CA THR A 563 -6.88 15.94 10.95
C THR A 563 -5.64 15.53 10.16
N LEU A 564 -4.74 16.47 9.93
CA LEU A 564 -3.45 16.26 9.29
C LEU A 564 -2.35 16.61 10.30
N THR A 565 -1.45 15.68 10.58
CA THR A 565 -0.38 15.85 11.57
C THR A 565 0.96 15.46 10.96
N ALA A 566 1.95 16.35 11.03
CA ALA A 566 3.31 16.12 10.54
C ALA A 566 4.35 16.43 11.63
N GLY A 567 5.24 15.47 11.90
CA GLY A 567 6.42 15.66 12.75
C GLY A 567 7.45 16.63 12.15
N GLY A 568 7.36 16.91 10.86
CA GLY A 568 8.16 17.89 10.11
C GLY A 568 7.29 18.97 9.45
N ASN A 569 7.51 19.21 8.15
CA ASN A 569 6.69 20.15 7.37
C ASN A 569 5.39 19.48 6.89
N LEU A 570 4.30 20.26 6.82
CA LEU A 570 3.05 19.88 6.19
C LEU A 570 2.85 20.74 4.94
N GLN A 571 2.65 20.10 3.79
CA GLN A 571 2.24 20.72 2.54
C GLN A 571 0.97 20.04 2.03
N ALA A 572 -0.12 20.81 1.96
CA ALA A 572 -1.39 20.37 1.42
C ALA A 572 -1.84 21.24 0.24
N GLY A 573 -2.64 20.67 -0.66
CA GLY A 573 -3.47 21.42 -1.60
C GLY A 573 -4.64 22.09 -0.88
N ASN A 574 -5.81 22.11 -1.49
CA ASN A 574 -7.02 22.61 -0.84
C ASN A 574 -7.49 21.65 0.25
N LEU A 575 -7.91 22.21 1.39
CA LEU A 575 -8.51 21.48 2.50
C LEU A 575 -10.00 21.79 2.54
N THR A 576 -10.83 20.84 2.15
CA THR A 576 -12.30 20.99 2.15
C THR A 576 -12.92 20.04 3.15
N SER A 577 -13.61 20.56 4.15
CA SER A 577 -14.24 19.78 5.22
C SER A 577 -15.70 20.17 5.39
N GLY A 578 -16.59 19.17 5.43
CA GLY A 578 -17.98 19.36 5.85
C GLY A 578 -18.14 19.65 7.35
N ALA A 579 -17.08 19.43 8.12
CA ALA A 579 -16.97 19.74 9.54
C ALA A 579 -15.67 20.54 9.78
N ASP A 580 -14.87 20.15 10.78
CA ASP A 580 -13.66 20.90 11.14
C ASP A 580 -12.45 20.48 10.29
N ALA A 581 -11.50 21.39 10.14
CA ALA A 581 -10.20 21.14 9.54
C ALA A 581 -9.08 21.45 10.53
N VAL A 582 -8.30 20.42 10.87
CA VAL A 582 -7.15 20.53 11.76
C VAL A 582 -5.88 20.16 10.99
N ALA A 583 -4.90 21.05 10.96
CA ALA A 583 -3.60 20.81 10.35
C ALA A 583 -2.50 21.24 11.32
N ILE A 584 -1.59 20.32 11.63
CA ILE A 584 -0.53 20.48 12.63
C ILE A 584 0.81 20.07 12.01
N ALA A 585 1.82 20.94 12.13
CA ALA A 585 3.17 20.68 11.66
C ALA A 585 4.21 21.17 12.68
N SER A 586 5.14 20.32 13.12
CA SER A 586 6.28 20.80 13.94
C SER A 586 7.14 21.81 13.19
N GLY A 587 7.18 21.72 11.85
CA GLY A 587 7.87 22.64 10.96
C GLY A 587 6.94 23.68 10.33
N ASN A 588 7.12 23.92 9.03
CA ASN A 588 6.25 24.81 8.27
C ASN A 588 4.93 24.11 7.91
N LEU A 589 3.84 24.89 7.88
CA LEU A 589 2.54 24.48 7.38
C LEU A 589 2.21 25.32 6.14
N ALA A 590 1.96 24.65 5.01
CA ALA A 590 1.47 25.26 3.78
C ALA A 590 0.19 24.54 3.33
N ALA A 591 -0.86 25.30 3.04
CA ALA A 591 -2.12 24.80 2.50
C ALA A 591 -2.62 25.72 1.37
N GLY A 592 -3.49 25.19 0.50
CA GLY A 592 -4.28 25.97 -0.45
C GLY A 592 -5.41 26.74 0.26
N SER A 593 -6.62 26.70 -0.31
CA SER A 593 -7.81 27.21 0.37
C SER A 593 -8.24 26.25 1.48
N VAL A 594 -8.60 26.78 2.65
CA VAL A 594 -9.14 25.99 3.77
C VAL A 594 -10.62 26.30 3.95
N GLN A 595 -11.49 25.36 3.61
CA GLN A 595 -12.94 25.44 3.77
C GLN A 595 -13.40 24.49 4.88
N ALA A 596 -14.00 25.02 5.95
CA ALA A 596 -14.40 24.23 7.12
C ALA A 596 -15.45 24.93 7.99
N VAL A 597 -15.93 24.23 9.03
CA VAL A 597 -16.70 24.81 10.14
C VAL A 597 -15.77 25.56 11.09
N ASP A 598 -14.88 24.85 11.79
CA ASP A 598 -13.73 25.42 12.47
C ASP A 598 -12.43 25.07 11.70
N ALA A 599 -11.46 25.99 11.69
CA ALA A 599 -10.14 25.76 11.15
C ALA A 599 -9.05 25.98 12.21
N LEU A 600 -8.19 24.98 12.39
CA LEU A 600 -7.07 25.02 13.31
C LEU A 600 -5.78 24.74 12.54
N LEU A 601 -4.97 25.78 12.31
CA LEU A 601 -3.70 25.67 11.58
C LEU A 601 -2.54 25.95 12.54
N LEU A 602 -1.83 24.89 12.94
CA LEU A 602 -0.77 24.98 13.93
C LEU A 602 0.60 24.63 13.32
N GLY A 603 1.48 25.62 13.19
CA GLY A 603 2.83 25.44 12.64
C GLY A 603 3.92 25.86 13.61
N GLY A 604 4.94 25.01 13.79
CA GLY A 604 6.12 25.40 14.56
C GLY A 604 7.00 26.42 13.85
N GLY A 605 6.94 26.50 12.51
CA GLY A 605 7.63 27.45 11.65
C GLY A 605 6.70 28.49 11.02
N ASN A 606 6.75 28.64 9.70
CA ASN A 606 5.82 29.48 8.94
C ASN A 606 4.46 28.79 8.77
N VAL A 607 3.38 29.56 8.77
CA VAL A 607 2.04 29.09 8.37
C VAL A 607 1.54 29.89 7.17
N VAL A 608 1.33 29.22 6.05
CA VAL A 608 0.84 29.81 4.80
C VAL A 608 -0.43 29.11 4.38
N ALA A 609 -1.48 29.87 4.10
CA ALA A 609 -2.67 29.38 3.41
C ALA A 609 -3.07 30.36 2.30
N ASN A 610 -3.72 29.90 1.25
CA ASN A 610 -4.23 30.81 0.22
C ASN A 610 -5.37 31.65 0.81
N SER A 611 -6.41 31.00 1.31
CA SER A 611 -7.55 31.66 1.95
C SER A 611 -8.19 30.78 3.02
N LEU A 612 -9.02 31.40 3.86
CA LEU A 612 -9.87 30.73 4.83
C LEU A 612 -11.33 31.00 4.48
N VAL A 613 -12.11 29.94 4.26
CA VAL A 613 -13.58 29.97 4.09
C VAL A 613 -14.19 29.17 5.24
N VAL A 614 -14.27 29.81 6.41
CA VAL A 614 -14.52 29.12 7.69
C VAL A 614 -15.78 29.66 8.34
N SER A 615 -16.82 28.84 8.48
CA SER A 615 -18.14 29.38 8.92
C SER A 615 -18.19 29.81 10.38
N ASN A 616 -17.34 29.26 11.27
CA ASN A 616 -17.37 29.55 12.71
C ASN A 616 -16.08 30.20 13.23
N ARG A 617 -14.96 29.48 13.38
CA ARG A 617 -13.74 30.06 13.97
C ARG A 617 -12.47 29.54 13.31
N ALA A 618 -11.53 30.44 13.07
CA ALA A 618 -10.20 30.12 12.59
C ALA A 618 -9.12 30.55 13.61
N LEU A 619 -8.20 29.63 13.92
CA LEU A 619 -7.01 29.90 14.74
C LEU A 619 -5.75 29.49 13.95
N ILE A 620 -4.81 30.44 13.84
CA ILE A 620 -3.45 30.19 13.34
C ILE A 620 -2.45 30.48 14.46
N ALA A 621 -1.70 29.45 14.88
CA ALA A 621 -0.80 29.53 16.02
C ALA A 621 0.31 28.47 15.97
N ASN A 622 1.09 28.34 17.05
CA ASN A 622 2.18 27.36 17.16
C ASN A 622 1.67 25.93 17.34
N ALA A 623 2.37 24.96 16.75
CA ALA A 623 2.18 23.53 16.99
C ALA A 623 2.28 23.14 18.48
N SER A 624 3.04 23.87 19.31
CA SER A 624 3.16 23.60 20.74
C SER A 624 1.84 23.71 21.52
N MET A 625 0.76 24.21 20.91
CA MET A 625 -0.59 24.23 21.51
C MET A 625 -1.28 22.86 21.48
N ALA A 626 -0.81 21.93 20.64
CA ALA A 626 -1.33 20.58 20.51
C ALA A 626 -0.15 19.58 20.54
N PRO A 627 -0.01 18.76 21.58
CA PRO A 627 0.96 17.68 21.57
C PRO A 627 0.70 16.77 20.37
N ILE A 628 1.76 16.45 19.62
CA ILE A 628 1.68 15.53 18.47
C ILE A 628 1.51 14.11 19.01
N GLY A 629 0.47 13.40 18.55
CA GLY A 629 0.20 12.00 18.89
C GLY A 629 -0.89 11.77 19.94
N ASP A 630 -1.41 12.83 20.57
CA ASP A 630 -2.53 12.76 21.52
C ASP A 630 -3.87 13.12 20.85
N THR A 631 -4.99 12.75 21.49
CA THR A 631 -6.32 13.22 21.06
C THR A 631 -6.42 14.73 21.20
N ILE A 632 -6.71 15.43 20.09
CA ILE A 632 -6.74 16.89 20.04
C ILE A 632 -8.05 17.42 20.63
N ASP A 633 -7.97 18.04 21.81
CA ASP A 633 -9.09 18.81 22.36
C ASP A 633 -9.10 20.24 21.76
N LYS A 634 -9.79 20.36 20.63
CA LYS A 634 -10.01 21.65 19.95
C LYS A 634 -10.65 22.70 20.85
N THR A 635 -11.54 22.31 21.77
CA THR A 635 -12.27 23.27 22.61
C THR A 635 -11.35 23.94 23.63
N GLN A 636 -10.41 23.15 24.17
CA GLN A 636 -9.33 23.65 25.01
C GLN A 636 -8.40 24.58 24.22
N ILE A 637 -8.00 24.20 23.00
CA ILE A 637 -7.08 25.00 22.18
C ILE A 637 -7.69 26.36 21.81
N PHE A 638 -8.96 26.42 21.41
CA PHE A 638 -9.62 27.68 21.07
C PHE A 638 -9.84 28.62 22.27
N SER A 639 -9.92 28.06 23.49
CA SER A 639 -10.07 28.82 24.74
C SER A 639 -8.74 29.25 25.35
N ALA A 640 -7.62 28.65 24.95
CA ALA A 640 -6.28 29.05 25.36
C ALA A 640 -5.82 30.35 24.70
N ALA A 641 -4.85 31.01 25.35
CA ALA A 641 -4.12 32.12 24.73
C ALA A 641 -3.25 31.56 23.58
N PRO A 642 -3.33 32.13 22.36
CA PRO A 642 -2.51 31.65 21.25
C PRO A 642 -1.02 31.78 21.53
N VAL A 643 -0.27 30.75 21.16
CA VAL A 643 1.19 30.78 21.14
C VAL A 643 1.63 31.18 19.73
N ALA A 644 2.54 32.14 19.64
CA ALA A 644 3.05 32.59 18.34
C ALA A 644 3.81 31.46 17.63
N THR A 645 3.56 31.30 16.33
CA THR A 645 4.38 30.41 15.47
C THR A 645 5.87 30.74 15.58
N GLY A 646 6.78 29.85 15.19
CA GLY A 646 8.21 30.20 15.13
C GLY A 646 8.55 31.12 13.94
N GLY A 647 7.66 31.23 12.95
CA GLY A 647 7.86 31.98 11.71
C GLY A 647 6.78 33.00 11.40
N ALA A 648 6.57 33.27 10.11
CA ALA A 648 5.56 34.18 9.59
C ALA A 648 4.20 33.49 9.45
N VAL A 649 3.14 34.27 9.41
CA VAL A 649 1.79 33.83 8.99
C VAL A 649 1.38 34.61 7.76
N ALA A 650 0.92 33.93 6.71
CA ALA A 650 0.46 34.54 5.47
C ALA A 650 -0.87 33.95 4.98
N LEU A 651 -1.82 34.83 4.65
CA LEU A 651 -3.03 34.55 3.88
C LEU A 651 -2.98 35.36 2.58
N SER A 652 -2.76 34.71 1.44
CA SER A 652 -2.47 35.41 0.18
C SER A 652 -3.72 35.95 -0.54
N ASP A 653 -4.86 35.32 -0.32
CA ASP A 653 -6.15 35.62 -0.96
C ASP A 653 -7.23 35.99 0.05
N GLY A 654 -8.34 36.53 -0.46
CA GLY A 654 -9.47 36.98 0.37
C GLY A 654 -10.05 35.86 1.22
N SER A 655 -10.28 36.12 2.51
CA SER A 655 -10.81 35.15 3.47
C SER A 655 -12.17 35.59 4.04
N THR A 656 -13.08 34.62 4.21
CA THR A 656 -14.38 34.81 4.86
C THR A 656 -14.49 33.87 6.04
N VAL A 657 -14.60 34.43 7.24
CA VAL A 657 -14.49 33.66 8.49
C VAL A 657 -15.57 34.03 9.51
N GLY A 658 -16.00 33.10 10.35
CA GLY A 658 -16.88 33.44 11.47
C GLY A 658 -16.15 34.34 12.48
N SER A 659 -14.94 33.97 12.89
CA SER A 659 -13.97 34.82 13.61
C SER A 659 -12.54 34.35 13.31
N LEU A 660 -11.56 35.25 13.45
CA LEU A 660 -10.16 34.97 13.15
C LEU A 660 -9.25 35.34 14.30
N ARG A 661 -8.35 34.42 14.66
CA ARG A 661 -7.23 34.68 15.57
C ARG A 661 -5.90 34.22 14.97
N ILE A 662 -4.91 35.10 14.93
CA ILE A 662 -3.56 34.82 14.43
C ILE A 662 -2.52 35.21 15.48
N ALA A 663 -1.55 34.32 15.72
CA ALA A 663 -0.33 34.62 16.47
C ALA A 663 0.92 34.25 15.66
N ALA A 664 1.60 35.25 15.12
CA ALA A 664 2.77 35.09 14.27
C ALA A 664 4.08 35.44 15.01
N GLY A 665 5.08 34.58 14.94
CA GLY A 665 6.40 34.80 15.54
C GLY A 665 7.26 35.83 14.83
N THR A 666 6.94 36.16 13.58
CA THR A 666 7.59 37.24 12.83
C THR A 666 6.54 38.16 12.23
N THR A 667 6.20 38.02 10.95
CA THR A 667 5.22 38.87 10.27
C THR A 667 3.86 38.20 10.18
N ALA A 668 2.79 38.99 10.21
CA ALA A 668 1.45 38.55 9.87
C ALA A 668 1.01 39.30 8.60
N THR A 669 0.75 38.55 7.53
CA THR A 669 0.28 39.10 6.26
C THR A 669 -1.08 38.53 5.92
N THR A 670 -2.06 39.37 5.61
CA THR A 670 -3.34 38.91 5.07
C THR A 670 -3.74 39.76 3.87
N ALA A 671 -4.38 39.15 2.88
CA ALA A 671 -5.23 39.89 1.95
C ALA A 671 -6.48 40.41 2.68
N GLY A 672 -7.60 40.59 1.95
CA GLY A 672 -8.86 41.00 2.55
C GLY A 672 -9.41 39.92 3.50
N VAL A 673 -9.97 40.33 4.65
CA VAL A 673 -10.65 39.43 5.58
C VAL A 673 -12.00 40.01 5.94
N ASP A 674 -13.06 39.27 5.62
CA ASP A 674 -14.43 39.54 6.05
C ASP A 674 -14.81 38.56 7.17
N ALA A 675 -15.02 39.07 8.38
CA ALA A 675 -15.40 38.28 9.54
C ALA A 675 -16.80 38.63 10.05
N SER A 676 -17.58 37.61 10.43
CA SER A 676 -18.87 37.86 11.09
C SER A 676 -18.71 38.32 12.55
N GLY A 677 -17.61 37.92 13.19
CA GLY A 677 -17.21 38.22 14.56
C GLY A 677 -15.82 38.85 14.61
N ASN A 678 -15.06 38.58 15.68
CA ASN A 678 -13.80 39.27 15.95
C ASN A 678 -12.68 38.90 14.97
N ILE A 679 -11.83 39.88 14.64
CA ILE A 679 -10.53 39.68 14.01
C ILE A 679 -9.45 40.08 15.00
N GLY A 680 -8.62 39.13 15.43
CA GLY A 680 -7.52 39.35 16.37
C GLY A 680 -6.19 38.88 15.79
N VAL A 681 -5.23 39.77 15.62
CA VAL A 681 -3.90 39.43 15.09
C VAL A 681 -2.82 39.94 16.03
N THR A 682 -1.90 39.05 16.40
CA THR A 682 -0.63 39.41 17.05
C THR A 682 0.53 38.98 16.16
N SER A 683 1.44 39.91 15.86
CA SER A 683 2.71 39.64 15.20
C SER A 683 3.85 40.18 16.06
N ILE A 684 4.95 39.44 16.16
CA ILE A 684 6.15 39.99 16.81
C ILE A 684 6.72 41.13 15.95
N GLY A 685 6.95 40.88 14.66
CA GLY A 685 7.34 41.87 13.66
C GLY A 685 6.15 42.63 13.05
N ASN A 686 6.24 42.91 11.75
CA ASN A 686 5.25 43.73 11.03
C ASN A 686 3.92 42.99 10.80
N GLY A 687 2.81 43.72 10.88
CA GLY A 687 1.50 43.31 10.39
C GLY A 687 1.16 44.04 9.08
N SER A 688 0.89 43.31 8.01
CA SER A 688 0.53 43.86 6.69
C SER A 688 -0.80 43.28 6.23
N PHE A 689 -1.84 44.11 6.17
CA PHE A 689 -3.21 43.67 6.00
C PHE A 689 -3.88 44.32 4.79
N GLY A 690 -4.70 43.55 4.08
CA GLY A 690 -5.63 44.04 3.07
C GLY A 690 -6.76 44.85 3.69
N ALA A 691 -7.98 44.68 3.18
CA ALA A 691 -9.17 45.29 3.78
C ALA A 691 -9.70 44.34 4.86
N LEU A 692 -9.79 44.80 6.10
CA LEU A 692 -10.33 44.03 7.22
C LEU A 692 -11.73 44.54 7.56
N ALA A 693 -12.74 43.67 7.51
CA ALA A 693 -14.09 43.98 7.93
C ALA A 693 -14.60 42.99 8.97
N SER A 694 -15.25 43.50 10.01
CA SER A 694 -15.93 42.70 11.02
C SER A 694 -17.37 43.19 11.18
N THR A 695 -18.35 42.39 10.78
CA THR A 695 -19.77 42.82 10.78
C THR A 695 -20.45 42.69 12.14
N GLY A 696 -19.85 41.95 13.07
CA GLY A 696 -20.42 41.70 14.40
C GLY A 696 -19.39 41.66 15.53
N GLY A 697 -18.15 42.12 15.31
CA GLY A 697 -17.06 42.05 16.29
C GLY A 697 -16.14 43.26 16.33
N ASN A 698 -15.07 43.10 17.12
CA ASN A 698 -13.93 44.02 17.20
C ASN A 698 -12.84 43.63 16.18
N ILE A 699 -11.98 44.60 15.84
CA ILE A 699 -10.72 44.33 15.12
C ILE A 699 -9.54 44.78 15.99
N GLU A 700 -8.64 43.84 16.31
CA GLU A 700 -7.52 44.04 17.24
C GLU A 700 -6.21 43.57 16.62
N LEU A 701 -5.29 44.50 16.35
CA LEU A 701 -4.05 44.27 15.61
C LEU A 701 -2.85 44.72 16.43
N PHE A 702 -1.97 43.79 16.82
CA PHE A 702 -0.78 44.07 17.62
C PHE A 702 0.49 43.68 16.86
N ALA A 703 1.33 44.66 16.52
CA ALA A 703 2.70 44.46 16.04
C ALA A 703 3.69 44.87 17.14
N ARG A 704 4.32 43.88 17.79
CA ARG A 704 5.03 44.05 19.07
C ARG A 704 6.38 44.75 18.96
N SER A 705 7.10 44.54 17.87
CA SER A 705 8.35 45.22 17.51
C SER A 705 8.29 45.86 16.13
N GLY A 706 7.26 45.55 15.34
CA GLY A 706 7.06 46.07 13.99
C GLY A 706 5.98 47.14 13.86
N SER A 707 5.63 47.44 12.61
CA SER A 707 4.56 48.37 12.26
C SER A 707 3.27 47.62 11.87
N VAL A 708 2.13 48.29 11.99
CA VAL A 708 0.85 47.84 11.41
C VAL A 708 0.57 48.65 10.14
N ALA A 709 0.37 47.96 9.02
CA ALA A 709 -0.08 48.52 7.75
C ALA A 709 -1.41 47.85 7.35
N ALA A 710 -2.44 48.63 7.03
CA ALA A 710 -3.73 48.11 6.58
C ALA A 710 -4.36 48.98 5.48
N SER A 711 -4.92 48.38 4.43
CA SER A 711 -5.63 49.18 3.42
C SER A 711 -6.93 49.80 3.97
N ALA A 712 -7.68 49.03 4.76
CA ALA A 712 -8.87 49.47 5.46
C ALA A 712 -9.13 48.59 6.68
N ILE A 713 -9.72 49.16 7.73
CA ILE A 713 -10.16 48.49 8.96
C ILE A 713 -11.57 48.96 9.26
N ASN A 714 -12.56 48.08 9.21
CA ASN A 714 -13.97 48.40 9.41
C ASN A 714 -14.62 47.41 10.40
N ALA A 715 -14.68 47.79 11.68
CA ALA A 715 -15.32 47.00 12.70
C ALA A 715 -16.75 47.48 12.97
N ARG A 716 -17.67 46.58 13.30
CA ARG A 716 -18.99 46.94 13.82
C ARG A 716 -18.89 47.56 15.21
N PHE A 717 -18.01 47.01 16.04
CA PHE A 717 -17.71 47.50 17.38
C PHE A 717 -16.37 48.23 17.37
N ASP A 718 -15.41 47.86 18.21
CA ASP A 718 -14.23 48.68 18.42
C ASP A 718 -13.05 48.24 17.55
N VAL A 719 -12.16 49.19 17.25
CA VAL A 719 -10.87 48.95 16.60
C VAL A 719 -9.76 49.30 17.56
N LEU A 720 -8.81 48.38 17.74
CA LEU A 720 -7.55 48.62 18.42
C LEU A 720 -6.40 48.21 17.51
N ALA A 721 -5.61 49.17 17.03
CA ALA A 721 -4.41 48.90 16.26
C ALA A 721 -3.19 49.45 17.00
N SER A 722 -2.21 48.60 17.27
CA SER A 722 -0.98 48.97 17.98
C SER A 722 0.26 48.50 17.21
N GLY A 723 1.10 49.45 16.79
CA GLY A 723 2.37 49.16 16.12
C GLY A 723 3.55 49.85 16.79
N ALA A 724 4.48 49.07 17.33
CA ALA A 724 5.67 49.59 18.01
C ALA A 724 6.56 50.44 17.09
N GLY A 725 6.68 50.08 15.81
CA GLY A 725 7.45 50.82 14.80
C GLY A 725 6.68 51.89 14.03
N GLY A 726 5.34 51.79 13.96
CA GLY A 726 4.50 52.65 13.13
C GLY A 726 3.10 52.10 12.93
N LEU A 727 2.16 52.96 12.52
CA LEU A 727 0.79 52.60 12.14
C LEU A 727 0.41 53.34 10.87
N ASN A 728 0.06 52.62 9.80
CA ASN A 728 -0.40 53.17 8.53
C ASN A 728 -1.71 52.50 8.11
N ALA A 729 -2.81 53.25 8.05
CA ALA A 729 -4.09 52.70 7.61
C ALA A 729 -4.85 53.64 6.65
N GLY A 730 -5.44 53.09 5.59
CA GLY A 730 -6.24 53.89 4.66
C GLY A 730 -7.52 54.40 5.30
N ILE A 731 -8.47 53.50 5.59
CA ILE A 731 -9.72 53.84 6.30
C ILE A 731 -9.76 53.08 7.62
N VAL A 732 -10.16 53.74 8.71
CA VAL A 732 -10.44 53.10 9.99
C VAL A 732 -11.84 53.50 10.46
N ALA A 733 -12.74 52.53 10.61
CA ALA A 733 -14.12 52.74 11.01
C ALA A 733 -14.54 51.74 12.12
N GLY A 734 -15.33 52.23 13.07
CA GLY A 734 -15.81 51.47 14.21
C GLY A 734 -16.62 52.32 15.18
N ARG A 735 -17.06 51.75 16.30
CA ARG A 735 -17.64 52.45 17.44
C ARG A 735 -16.57 53.27 18.15
N ASN A 736 -15.51 52.65 18.65
CA ASN A 736 -14.33 53.35 19.18
C ASN A 736 -13.07 52.93 18.44
N LEU A 737 -12.14 53.86 18.25
CA LEU A 737 -10.90 53.66 17.55
C LEU A 737 -9.74 54.00 18.49
N ALA A 738 -8.94 53.00 18.87
CA ALA A 738 -7.70 53.17 19.61
C ALA A 738 -6.52 52.85 18.69
N LEU A 739 -5.76 53.89 18.34
CA LEU A 739 -4.68 53.84 17.36
C LEU A 739 -3.37 54.19 18.07
N LEU A 740 -2.59 53.16 18.37
CA LEU A 740 -1.42 53.26 19.23
C LEU A 740 -0.15 53.04 18.41
N SER A 741 0.84 53.92 18.53
CA SER A 741 2.12 53.73 17.85
C SER A 741 3.34 54.25 18.60
N GLY A 742 4.41 53.43 18.60
CA GLY A 742 5.75 53.87 19.00
C GLY A 742 6.49 54.65 17.90
N GLY A 743 5.92 54.77 16.70
CA GLY A 743 6.43 55.56 15.59
C GLY A 743 5.38 56.50 15.01
N ASN A 744 5.36 56.66 13.69
CA ASN A 744 4.40 57.52 13.00
C ASN A 744 3.02 56.86 12.93
N VAL A 745 1.96 57.66 13.07
CA VAL A 745 0.58 57.27 12.79
C VAL A 745 0.11 58.00 11.53
N VAL A 746 -0.20 57.26 10.47
CA VAL A 746 -0.70 57.80 9.20
C VAL A 746 -2.06 57.16 8.92
N ILE A 747 -3.10 57.98 8.90
CA ILE A 747 -4.47 57.54 8.65
C ILE A 747 -5.07 58.33 7.49
N GLY A 748 -5.65 57.65 6.51
CA GLY A 748 -6.41 58.33 5.45
C GLY A 748 -7.71 58.93 6.01
N THR A 749 -8.63 58.09 6.46
CA THR A 749 -9.92 58.49 7.07
C THR A 749 -10.22 57.75 8.35
N ALA A 750 -10.66 58.44 9.41
CA ALA A 750 -11.11 57.82 10.66
C ALA A 750 -12.61 58.11 10.94
N ARG A 751 -13.38 57.09 11.33
CA ARG A 751 -14.82 57.19 11.61
C ARG A 751 -15.19 56.44 12.89
N ALA A 752 -15.41 57.16 13.99
CA ALA A 752 -15.74 56.58 15.30
C ALA A 752 -17.20 56.86 15.70
N GLY A 753 -18.04 55.84 15.76
CA GLY A 753 -19.44 55.88 16.21
C GLY A 753 -20.37 56.68 15.30
N VAL A 754 -20.06 56.75 14.01
CA VAL A 754 -20.78 57.54 13.00
C VAL A 754 -22.15 56.94 12.67
N VAL A 755 -23.21 57.75 12.74
CA VAL A 755 -24.54 57.46 12.17
C VAL A 755 -24.82 58.41 11.01
N GLY A 756 -25.19 57.86 9.85
CA GLY A 756 -25.60 58.64 8.66
C GLY A 756 -27.11 58.79 8.57
N ASN A 757 -27.59 59.88 8.00
CA ASN A 757 -29.00 60.02 7.60
C ASN A 757 -29.26 59.41 6.20
N ALA A 758 -30.53 59.33 5.78
CA ALA A 758 -30.93 58.76 4.49
C ALA A 758 -30.35 59.50 3.26
N GLN A 759 -29.76 60.68 3.44
CA GLN A 759 -29.12 61.51 2.41
C GLN A 759 -27.57 61.44 2.46
N GLY A 760 -27.00 60.54 3.27
CA GLY A 760 -25.55 60.33 3.37
C GLY A 760 -24.80 61.41 4.18
N GLN A 761 -25.50 62.34 4.83
CA GLN A 761 -24.88 63.30 5.74
C GLN A 761 -24.67 62.69 7.12
N ILE A 762 -23.53 62.99 7.73
CA ILE A 762 -23.17 62.50 9.07
C ILE A 762 -23.71 63.46 10.11
N THR A 763 -24.66 63.02 10.93
CA THR A 763 -25.45 63.90 11.82
C THR A 763 -25.16 63.70 13.31
N GLY A 764 -24.34 62.72 13.69
CA GLY A 764 -23.97 62.49 15.08
C GLY A 764 -23.04 61.30 15.20
N ALA A 765 -21.81 61.55 15.63
CA ALA A 765 -20.88 60.50 15.99
C ALA A 765 -20.75 60.41 17.52
N THR A 766 -20.84 59.21 18.09
CA THR A 766 -20.80 58.99 19.56
C THR A 766 -19.50 58.36 20.05
N GLY A 767 -18.67 57.90 19.12
CA GLY A 767 -17.44 57.16 19.39
C GLY A 767 -16.24 58.02 19.75
N GLN A 768 -15.17 57.39 20.22
CA GLN A 768 -13.88 58.05 20.45
C GLN A 768 -12.83 57.62 19.43
N LEU A 769 -12.10 58.59 18.88
CA LEU A 769 -10.80 58.37 18.22
C LEU A 769 -9.70 58.72 19.23
N TYR A 770 -8.86 57.75 19.56
CA TYR A 770 -7.81 57.84 20.57
C TYR A 770 -6.46 57.48 19.94
N ILE A 771 -5.62 58.49 19.68
CA ILE A 771 -4.29 58.31 19.08
C ILE A 771 -3.22 58.56 20.15
N ALA A 772 -2.39 57.54 20.42
CA ALA A 772 -1.41 57.56 21.51
C ALA A 772 -0.24 56.56 21.26
N ASN A 773 0.58 56.28 22.27
CA ASN A 773 1.73 55.38 22.18
C ASN A 773 1.36 53.89 22.30
N ALA A 774 2.09 53.03 21.59
CA ALA A 774 1.97 51.57 21.71
C ALA A 774 2.29 51.04 23.12
N SER A 775 3.13 51.75 23.90
CA SER A 775 3.50 51.38 25.27
C SER A 775 2.33 51.37 26.26
N MET A 776 1.17 51.89 25.87
CA MET A 776 -0.06 51.83 26.66
C MET A 776 -0.67 50.42 26.70
N LEU A 777 -0.25 49.52 25.81
CA LEU A 777 -0.62 48.11 25.87
C LEU A 777 0.47 47.29 26.58
N PRO A 778 0.10 46.42 27.54
CA PRO A 778 1.02 45.44 28.11
C PRO A 778 1.61 44.51 27.05
N VAL A 779 2.87 44.09 27.25
CA VAL A 779 3.56 43.14 26.36
C VAL A 779 2.81 41.80 26.26
N ALA A 780 2.16 41.37 27.35
CA ALA A 780 1.36 40.15 27.41
C ALA A 780 -0.10 40.29 26.93
N ALA A 781 -0.51 41.47 26.43
CA ALA A 781 -1.88 41.64 25.95
C ALA A 781 -2.18 40.66 24.79
N VAL A 782 -3.41 40.17 24.70
CA VAL A 782 -3.84 39.32 23.58
C VAL A 782 -5.17 39.82 23.06
N PRO A 783 -5.44 39.70 21.75
CA PRO A 783 -6.73 40.08 21.21
C PRO A 783 -7.89 39.40 21.97
N GLY A 784 -8.92 40.17 22.30
CA GLY A 784 -10.08 39.75 23.09
C GLY A 784 -9.95 40.01 24.60
N ALA A 785 -8.75 40.31 25.12
CA ALA A 785 -8.51 40.52 26.55
C ALA A 785 -8.36 41.99 26.96
N VAL A 786 -8.40 42.94 26.00
CA VAL A 786 -8.17 44.37 26.28
C VAL A 786 -9.44 45.07 26.74
N GLY A 787 -9.39 45.68 27.93
CA GLY A 787 -10.48 46.51 28.46
C GLY A 787 -10.52 47.90 27.83
N TYR A 788 -11.37 48.10 26.81
CA TYR A 788 -11.49 49.38 26.09
C TYR A 788 -11.87 50.57 26.97
N SER A 789 -12.77 50.40 27.93
CA SER A 789 -13.18 51.48 28.84
C SER A 789 -12.01 51.99 29.67
N GLY A 790 -11.15 51.09 30.15
CA GLY A 790 -9.93 51.44 30.88
C GLY A 790 -8.89 52.11 29.98
N LEU A 791 -8.65 51.57 28.78
CA LEU A 791 -7.72 52.15 27.82
C LEU A 791 -8.12 53.57 27.42
N LEU A 792 -9.38 53.80 27.06
CA LEU A 792 -9.89 55.09 26.60
C LEU A 792 -10.02 56.14 27.71
N ALA A 793 -10.14 55.71 28.97
CA ALA A 793 -10.15 56.59 30.14
C ALA A 793 -8.74 56.98 30.62
N SER A 794 -7.70 56.26 30.19
CA SER A 794 -6.32 56.51 30.62
C SER A 794 -5.74 57.79 30.00
N THR A 795 -4.79 58.41 30.71
CA THR A 795 -4.05 59.58 30.19
C THR A 795 -3.18 59.15 29.02
N PRO A 796 -3.28 59.83 27.85
CA PRO A 796 -2.57 59.41 26.65
C PRO A 796 -1.06 59.61 26.80
N VAL A 797 -0.30 58.55 26.56
CA VAL A 797 1.15 58.64 26.30
C VAL A 797 1.33 59.07 24.85
N ALA A 798 2.15 60.08 24.60
CA ALA A 798 2.35 60.61 23.25
C ALA A 798 2.90 59.55 22.28
N ALA A 799 2.29 59.41 21.10
CA ALA A 799 2.79 58.57 20.02
C ALA A 799 4.26 58.92 19.72
N GLY A 800 5.08 57.91 19.43
CA GLY A 800 6.53 58.09 19.34
C GLY A 800 7.00 58.95 18.15
N GLY A 801 6.18 59.07 17.12
CA GLY A 801 6.44 59.88 15.91
C GLY A 801 5.36 60.90 15.61
N ALA A 802 5.25 61.27 14.33
CA ALA A 802 4.25 62.20 13.82
C ALA A 802 2.87 61.53 13.66
N VAL A 803 1.80 62.32 13.81
CA VAL A 803 0.42 61.90 13.52
C VAL A 803 -0.08 62.64 12.30
N SER A 804 -0.52 61.93 11.26
CA SER A 804 -1.07 62.49 10.03
C SER A 804 -2.44 61.89 9.74
N ILE A 805 -3.46 62.75 9.67
CA ILE A 805 -4.81 62.41 9.21
C ILE A 805 -5.00 63.11 7.86
N GLN A 806 -4.97 62.34 6.77
CA GLN A 806 -4.81 62.88 5.40
C GLN A 806 -6.10 63.42 4.80
N ASN A 807 -7.24 62.75 5.01
CA ASN A 807 -8.53 63.15 4.43
C ASN A 807 -9.46 63.72 5.50
N SER A 808 -9.95 62.89 6.41
CA SER A 808 -10.85 63.34 7.48
C SER A 808 -10.88 62.44 8.70
N ALA A 809 -11.22 62.99 9.87
CA ALA A 809 -11.61 62.21 11.03
C ALA A 809 -12.93 62.71 11.59
N ILE A 810 -13.85 61.79 11.86
CA ILE A 810 -15.17 62.09 12.40
C ILE A 810 -15.42 61.19 13.60
N ALA A 811 -15.62 61.79 14.75
CA ALA A 811 -15.84 61.08 16.01
C ALA A 811 -16.71 61.90 16.96
N GLY A 812 -17.24 61.27 18.00
CA GLY A 812 -17.76 61.99 19.16
C GLY A 812 -16.65 62.81 19.80
N ARG A 813 -15.59 62.12 20.24
CA ARG A 813 -14.36 62.74 20.75
C ARG A 813 -13.15 62.36 19.91
N ILE A 814 -12.34 63.34 19.54
CA ILE A 814 -11.02 63.12 18.92
C ILE A 814 -9.97 63.47 19.96
N LEU A 815 -9.08 62.52 20.26
CA LEU A 815 -7.91 62.70 21.10
C LEU A 815 -6.67 62.27 20.30
N SER A 816 -5.67 63.14 20.22
CA SER A 816 -4.38 62.82 19.62
C SER A 816 -3.24 63.37 20.47
N SER A 817 -2.32 62.50 20.87
CA SER A 817 -1.09 62.87 21.58
C SER A 817 0.13 62.37 20.82
N SER A 818 1.11 63.23 20.55
CA SER A 818 2.27 62.91 19.68
C SER A 818 3.56 63.62 20.10
N ILE A 819 4.71 62.97 19.91
CA ILE A 819 6.01 63.60 20.06
C ILE A 819 6.35 64.37 18.78
N GLY A 820 6.12 63.76 17.61
CA GLY A 820 6.30 64.40 16.31
C GLY A 820 5.15 65.33 15.93
N ALA A 821 5.23 65.92 14.74
CA ALA A 821 4.21 66.86 14.26
C ALA A 821 2.83 66.19 14.15
N MET A 822 1.77 66.94 14.45
CA MET A 822 0.40 66.52 14.18
C MET A 822 -0.13 67.30 12.98
N ASN A 823 -0.51 66.62 11.91
CA ASN A 823 -1.16 67.21 10.75
C ASN A 823 -2.57 66.63 10.60
N GLY A 824 -3.58 67.46 10.80
CA GLY A 824 -4.98 67.07 10.60
C GLY A 824 -5.59 67.82 9.43
N ALA A 825 -6.12 67.09 8.46
CA ALA A 825 -7.02 67.59 7.42
C ALA A 825 -8.38 68.00 8.03
N ALA A 826 -9.51 67.45 7.57
CA ALA A 826 -10.83 67.80 8.12
C ALA A 826 -11.12 67.00 9.41
N LEU A 827 -11.23 67.67 10.56
CA LEU A 827 -11.59 67.00 11.82
C LEU A 827 -12.98 67.44 12.29
N THR A 828 -13.85 66.49 12.62
CA THR A 828 -15.19 66.75 13.17
C THR A 828 -15.37 65.96 14.45
N GLY A 829 -15.33 66.67 15.58
CA GLY A 829 -15.68 66.15 16.91
C GLY A 829 -17.08 66.62 17.28
N PHE A 830 -17.99 65.73 17.66
CA PHE A 830 -19.33 66.14 18.11
C PHE A 830 -19.36 66.60 19.57
N THR A 831 -18.34 66.25 20.37
CA THR A 831 -18.19 66.69 21.75
C THR A 831 -16.90 67.46 21.96
N ARG A 832 -15.76 66.92 21.50
CA ARG A 832 -14.44 67.48 21.78
C ARG A 832 -13.36 67.05 20.79
N ILE A 833 -12.42 67.95 20.51
CA ILE A 833 -11.14 67.68 19.83
C ILE A 833 -10.03 68.10 20.80
N ASP A 834 -9.19 67.15 21.18
CA ASP A 834 -8.00 67.33 22.02
C ASP A 834 -6.76 66.92 21.22
N VAL A 835 -5.88 67.87 20.91
CA VAL A 835 -4.63 67.61 20.20
C VAL A 835 -3.45 68.13 21.01
N THR A 836 -2.53 67.23 21.33
CA THR A 836 -1.26 67.54 22.00
C THR A 836 -0.11 67.05 21.13
N SER A 837 0.84 67.94 20.82
CA SER A 837 2.07 67.61 20.11
C SER A 837 3.26 68.35 20.72
N ASN A 838 4.39 67.66 20.90
CA ASN A 838 5.64 68.33 21.28
C ASN A 838 6.27 69.11 20.11
N ALA A 839 5.75 68.92 18.89
CA ALA A 839 6.18 69.60 17.67
C ALA A 839 5.02 70.43 17.07
N ALA A 840 5.08 70.74 15.78
CA ALA A 840 4.07 71.55 15.12
C ALA A 840 2.71 70.83 15.02
N VAL A 841 1.63 71.52 15.40
CA VAL A 841 0.25 71.14 15.08
C VAL A 841 -0.22 71.94 13.88
N THR A 842 -0.57 71.26 12.78
CA THR A 842 -1.08 71.86 11.55
C THR A 842 -2.56 71.54 11.37
N VAL A 843 -3.37 72.60 11.37
CA VAL A 843 -4.79 72.59 10.97
C VAL A 843 -4.84 72.85 9.47
N ALA A 844 -4.83 71.78 8.67
CA ALA A 844 -4.72 71.89 7.21
C ALA A 844 -6.06 72.14 6.51
N GLN A 845 -7.18 71.70 7.11
CA GLN A 845 -8.56 72.00 6.67
C GLN A 845 -9.45 72.33 7.87
N ARG A 846 -10.78 72.31 7.72
CA ARG A 846 -11.72 72.68 8.80
C ARG A 846 -11.67 71.71 9.97
N TRP A 847 -11.50 72.24 11.18
CA TRP A 847 -11.75 71.50 12.42
C TRP A 847 -13.04 72.01 13.05
N PHE A 848 -14.00 71.13 13.33
CA PHE A 848 -15.30 71.48 13.92
C PHE A 848 -15.58 70.67 15.18
N SER A 849 -15.83 71.36 16.30
CA SER A 849 -16.30 70.72 17.54
C SER A 849 -16.80 71.76 18.56
N PRO A 850 -17.74 71.42 19.47
CA PRO A 850 -18.09 72.30 20.59
C PRO A 850 -16.88 72.70 21.44
N VAL A 851 -15.90 71.81 21.60
CA VAL A 851 -14.65 72.08 22.32
C VAL A 851 -13.47 71.70 21.44
N VAL A 852 -12.51 72.61 21.26
CA VAL A 852 -11.24 72.35 20.58
C VAL A 852 -10.09 72.79 21.47
N GLN A 853 -9.21 71.86 21.83
CA GLN A 853 -7.98 72.13 22.57
C GLN A 853 -6.76 71.71 21.75
N ILE A 854 -5.82 72.64 21.57
CA ILE A 854 -4.58 72.43 20.85
C ILE A 854 -3.40 72.87 21.71
N PHE A 855 -2.54 71.92 22.03
CA PHE A 855 -1.24 72.13 22.67
C PHE A 855 -0.16 71.69 21.69
N GLY A 856 0.65 72.63 21.20
CA GLY A 856 1.66 72.35 20.17
C GLY A 856 2.99 73.02 20.50
N GLY A 857 4.12 72.41 20.11
CA GLY A 857 5.40 73.12 20.09
C GLY A 857 5.32 74.36 19.18
N ASP A 858 4.67 74.20 18.02
CA ASP A 858 4.25 75.29 17.14
C ASP A 858 2.82 75.01 16.65
N ILE A 859 2.08 76.03 16.20
CA ILE A 859 0.69 75.89 15.77
C ILE A 859 0.48 76.64 14.46
N ALA A 860 0.24 75.90 13.39
CA ALA A 860 -0.05 76.43 12.06
C ALA A 860 -1.52 76.20 11.73
N ILE A 861 -2.28 77.28 11.54
CA ILE A 861 -3.64 77.22 11.01
C ILE A 861 -3.57 77.74 9.57
N VAL A 862 -3.73 76.83 8.60
CA VAL A 862 -3.63 77.18 7.19
C VAL A 862 -4.94 77.83 6.74
N ASP A 863 -4.88 79.04 6.18
CA ASP A 863 -5.99 79.66 5.46
C ASP A 863 -5.90 79.28 3.98
N ASN A 864 -6.86 78.50 3.48
CA ASN A 864 -6.90 78.12 2.06
C ASN A 864 -7.69 79.12 1.18
N GLY A 865 -8.08 80.29 1.70
CA GLY A 865 -8.62 81.40 0.90
C GLY A 865 -10.04 81.20 0.35
N SER A 866 -10.71 82.32 0.05
CA SER A 866 -12.09 82.37 -0.47
C SER A 866 -12.13 82.31 -2.01
N GLY A 867 -12.28 81.10 -2.56
CA GLY A 867 -12.32 80.88 -4.02
C GLY A 867 -13.52 80.04 -4.49
N SER A 868 -14.67 80.70 -4.68
CA SER A 868 -15.90 80.24 -5.38
C SER A 868 -16.70 79.04 -4.80
N ALA A 869 -17.96 78.95 -5.23
CA ALA A 869 -19.09 78.26 -4.58
C ALA A 869 -18.77 76.85 -4.06
N GLN A 870 -18.85 76.68 -2.74
CA GLN A 870 -18.59 75.45 -1.96
C GLN A 870 -17.13 74.95 -1.85
N GLY A 871 -16.12 75.85 -1.93
CA GLY A 871 -14.73 75.52 -1.54
C GLY A 871 -14.52 75.27 -0.03
N ALA A 872 -13.59 74.39 0.33
CA ALA A 872 -13.28 73.96 1.70
C ALA A 872 -12.87 75.11 2.63
N LEU A 873 -13.77 75.51 3.53
CA LEU A 873 -13.50 76.48 4.60
C LEU A 873 -12.41 75.93 5.53
N SER A 874 -11.30 76.64 5.71
CA SER A 874 -10.20 76.21 6.60
C SER A 874 -10.27 76.91 7.96
N GLY A 875 -9.66 76.31 9.00
CA GLY A 875 -9.64 76.84 10.37
C GLY A 875 -10.58 76.14 11.35
N ILE A 876 -10.64 76.68 12.58
CA ILE A 876 -11.38 76.09 13.70
C ILE A 876 -12.78 76.71 13.76
N ARG A 877 -13.82 75.86 13.84
CA ARG A 877 -15.22 76.27 14.06
C ARG A 877 -15.76 75.59 15.30
N THR A 878 -16.47 76.35 16.13
CA THR A 878 -17.23 75.80 17.27
C THR A 878 -18.73 75.99 17.09
N THR A 879 -19.51 75.40 18.00
CA THR A 879 -20.90 75.81 18.23
C THR A 879 -20.94 77.21 18.84
N GLN A 880 -22.13 77.82 18.90
CA GLN A 880 -22.34 79.19 19.37
C GLN A 880 -21.79 79.44 20.79
N ASP A 881 -21.86 78.43 21.67
CA ASP A 881 -21.35 78.47 23.06
C ASP A 881 -20.08 77.62 23.25
N GLY A 882 -19.41 77.26 22.16
CA GLY A 882 -18.23 76.39 22.21
C GLY A 882 -16.95 77.11 22.64
N THR A 883 -15.92 76.34 22.96
CA THR A 883 -14.63 76.85 23.47
C THR A 883 -13.46 76.42 22.59
N VAL A 884 -12.50 77.33 22.41
CA VAL A 884 -11.23 77.08 21.71
C VAL A 884 -10.09 77.43 22.67
N GLY A 885 -9.28 76.43 23.02
CA GLY A 885 -8.04 76.59 23.78
C GLY A 885 -6.84 76.29 22.89
N ILE A 886 -5.93 77.25 22.74
CA ILE A 886 -4.72 77.12 21.93
C ILE A 886 -3.56 77.58 22.79
N ALA A 887 -2.56 76.72 22.98
CA ALA A 887 -1.35 77.06 23.72
C ALA A 887 -0.11 76.48 23.02
N SER A 888 0.86 77.35 22.73
CA SER A 888 2.20 76.89 22.38
C SER A 888 2.91 76.47 23.65
N ILE A 889 3.52 75.28 23.62
CA ILE A 889 4.29 74.72 24.74
C ILE A 889 5.81 74.82 24.52
N SER A 890 6.26 75.58 23.50
CA SER A 890 7.70 75.79 23.29
C SER A 890 8.30 76.82 24.25
N SER A 891 9.57 76.62 24.60
CA SER A 891 10.38 77.59 25.37
C SER A 891 10.97 78.72 24.52
N SER A 892 10.65 78.78 23.21
CA SER A 892 11.13 79.81 22.28
C SER A 892 10.06 80.87 22.05
N PRO A 893 10.41 82.16 21.93
CA PRO A 893 9.43 83.22 21.71
C PRO A 893 8.66 82.99 20.40
N ALA A 894 7.32 83.00 20.49
CA ALA A 894 6.43 82.80 19.36
C ALA A 894 6.74 83.78 18.22
N ARG A 895 7.15 83.27 17.04
CA ARG A 895 7.20 84.08 15.82
C ARG A 895 5.80 84.13 15.21
N HIS A 896 5.01 85.11 15.62
CA HIS A 896 3.81 85.50 14.89
C HIS A 896 4.22 86.07 13.52
N ARG A 897 3.98 85.34 12.42
CA ARG A 897 3.98 85.95 11.07
C ARG A 897 2.60 86.56 10.85
N ASP A 898 2.45 87.81 11.27
CA ASP A 898 1.27 88.61 10.92
C ASP A 898 1.34 89.02 9.44
N GLN A 899 0.63 88.27 8.61
CA GLN A 899 -0.18 88.88 7.56
C GLN A 899 -1.55 88.18 7.60
N HIS A 900 -2.62 88.98 7.63
CA HIS A 900 -4.05 88.64 7.56
C HIS A 900 -4.86 88.78 8.87
N HIS A 901 -5.94 89.56 8.75
CA HIS A 901 -6.89 89.96 9.79
C HIS A 901 -7.69 88.77 10.34
N TRP A 902 -7.57 88.51 11.63
CA TRP A 902 -8.49 87.63 12.35
C TRP A 902 -9.82 88.34 12.62
N ARG A 903 -10.93 87.85 12.06
CA ARG A 903 -12.29 88.24 12.48
C ARG A 903 -12.83 87.25 13.50
N TRP A 904 -12.85 87.68 14.77
CA TRP A 904 -13.48 86.96 15.87
C TRP A 904 -14.93 87.45 16.01
N HIS A 905 -15.92 86.55 15.83
CA HIS A 905 -17.32 86.84 16.14
C HIS A 905 -17.74 85.99 17.34
N GLY A 906 -17.55 86.54 18.55
CA GLY A 906 -18.05 85.97 19.81
C GLY A 906 -18.16 87.08 20.86
N ARG A 907 -19.33 87.25 21.49
CA ARG A 907 -19.53 88.16 22.63
C ARG A 907 -19.38 87.36 23.92
N GLY A 908 -18.48 87.81 24.81
CA GLY A 908 -18.38 87.36 26.21
C GLY A 908 -17.06 86.67 26.54
N VAL A 909 -16.14 87.40 27.20
CA VAL A 909 -14.89 86.85 27.77
C VAL A 909 -14.89 87.14 29.27
N TYR A 910 -14.78 86.09 30.09
CA TYR A 910 -14.20 86.19 31.43
C TYR A 910 -12.78 85.64 31.35
N ARG A 911 -11.79 86.47 31.72
CA ARG A 911 -10.43 86.02 32.06
C ARG A 911 -10.39 85.74 33.56
N THR A 912 -9.97 84.54 33.93
CA THR A 912 -9.38 84.25 35.24
C THR A 912 -8.02 83.63 34.99
N CYS A 913 -6.96 84.35 35.34
CA CYS A 913 -5.62 83.83 35.52
C CYS A 913 -5.40 83.69 37.02
N ASP A 914 -5.12 82.48 37.50
CA ASP A 914 -4.65 82.25 38.86
C ASP A 914 -3.48 81.26 38.89
N LEU A 915 -2.39 81.73 39.52
CA LEU A 915 -1.30 81.03 40.26
C LEU A 915 -0.30 80.18 39.45
N CYS A 916 1.03 80.26 39.63
CA CYS A 916 1.80 80.58 40.84
C CYS A 916 3.24 81.12 40.60
N HIS A 917 3.79 81.72 41.65
CA HIS A 917 5.03 82.49 41.83
C HIS A 917 6.37 81.75 41.60
N GLY A 918 7.43 82.51 41.24
CA GLY A 918 8.82 82.03 41.33
C GLY A 918 9.92 82.94 40.76
N GLN A 919 10.16 84.07 41.43
CA GLN A 919 11.42 84.87 41.49
C GLN A 919 12.06 85.52 40.25
N CYS A 920 12.18 86.84 40.38
CA CYS A 920 12.91 87.80 39.55
C CYS A 920 14.43 87.57 39.53
N LEU A 921 15.06 87.89 38.39
CA LEU A 921 16.38 88.52 38.39
C LEU A 921 16.48 89.56 37.26
N ASN A 922 16.94 90.74 37.68
CA ASN A 922 17.10 92.00 36.97
C ASN A 922 18.25 91.97 35.95
N ALA A 923 18.04 92.67 34.82
CA ALA A 923 18.97 93.59 34.14
C ALA A 923 18.44 93.77 32.70
N GLY A 924 18.30 94.92 32.09
CA GLY A 924 18.86 96.25 32.36
C GLY A 924 18.77 96.97 31.01
N VAL A 925 18.15 98.14 31.03
CA VAL A 925 17.70 98.95 29.90
C VAL A 925 18.86 99.48 29.05
N GLY A 926 18.63 99.66 27.74
CA GLY A 926 19.56 100.39 26.87
C GLY A 926 19.05 100.67 25.45
N TRP A 927 17.92 101.38 25.31
CA TRP A 927 17.53 102.02 24.05
C TRP A 927 18.43 103.22 23.76
N ARG A 928 19.12 103.25 22.61
CA ARG A 928 19.41 104.48 21.84
C ARG A 928 19.46 104.17 20.34
N ASP A 929 18.64 104.92 19.62
CA ASP A 929 18.62 105.13 18.17
C ASP A 929 19.00 106.61 17.93
N PRO A 930 19.09 107.18 16.71
CA PRO A 930 19.79 106.82 15.46
C PRO A 930 20.80 107.92 15.02
N SER A 931 21.65 107.68 14.02
CA SER A 931 21.98 108.70 12.99
C SER A 931 22.71 108.15 11.75
N TYR A 932 21.93 108.03 10.68
CA TYR A 932 22.09 108.54 9.30
C TYR A 932 23.47 108.97 8.71
N ARG A 933 23.67 108.51 7.45
CA ARG A 933 24.53 108.97 6.30
C ARG A 933 25.76 108.09 6.00
N ARG A 934 25.72 107.28 4.93
CA ARG A 934 25.90 107.55 3.48
C ARG A 934 27.37 107.45 3.01
N ASP A 935 27.58 106.42 2.19
CA ASP A 935 28.25 106.43 0.89
C ASP A 935 29.77 106.12 0.72
N GLN A 936 29.97 105.10 -0.13
CA GLN A 936 30.97 104.92 -1.20
C GLN A 936 32.32 104.19 -1.00
N ARG A 937 32.32 102.97 -1.59
CA ARG A 937 33.14 102.45 -2.72
C ARG A 937 34.56 101.86 -2.53
N HIS A 938 34.79 100.86 -3.40
CA HIS A 938 36.01 100.18 -3.87
C HIS A 938 36.59 99.17 -2.86
N GLY A 939 36.71 97.87 -3.12
CA GLY A 939 37.22 97.12 -4.28
C GLY A 939 38.35 96.23 -3.70
N LEU A 940 38.35 94.90 -3.79
CA LEU A 940 38.91 94.11 -4.89
C LEU A 940 39.01 92.63 -4.40
N ARG A 941 38.58 91.66 -5.23
CA ARG A 941 39.19 90.35 -5.61
C ARG A 941 39.96 89.52 -4.54
N LEU A 942 39.93 88.18 -4.46
CA LEU A 942 39.65 87.09 -5.41
C LEU A 942 39.72 85.73 -4.66
N TRP A 943 39.00 84.72 -5.17
CA TRP A 943 39.35 83.26 -5.25
C TRP A 943 39.32 82.38 -3.98
N GLN A 944 38.88 81.10 -3.94
CA GLN A 944 38.68 79.98 -4.91
C GLN A 944 37.33 79.25 -4.62
N ARG A 945 36.50 78.79 -5.58
CA ARG A 945 36.55 77.58 -6.46
C ARG A 945 36.78 76.26 -5.67
N ALA A 946 36.10 75.13 -5.89
CA ALA A 946 35.09 74.69 -6.85
C ALA A 946 34.59 73.27 -6.47
N GLY A 947 33.41 72.89 -7.00
CA GLY A 947 33.05 71.54 -7.50
C GLY A 947 32.77 70.42 -6.49
N ILE A 948 32.03 69.35 -6.78
CA ILE A 948 31.32 68.84 -7.98
C ILE A 948 30.34 67.74 -7.48
N GLN A 949 29.31 67.49 -8.30
CA GLN A 949 28.31 66.41 -8.24
C GLN A 949 28.87 64.98 -8.14
N HIS A 950 28.07 64.03 -7.60
CA HIS A 950 27.60 62.76 -8.22
C HIS A 950 26.77 61.96 -7.17
N ARG A 951 25.48 61.70 -7.42
CA ARG A 951 24.84 60.45 -7.92
C ARG A 951 24.81 59.23 -6.97
N SER A 952 23.57 58.81 -6.68
CA SER A 952 23.00 57.45 -6.50
C SER A 952 23.60 56.49 -5.47
N VAL A 953 22.76 56.04 -4.53
CA VAL A 953 22.05 54.74 -4.57
C VAL A 953 20.62 54.97 -4.07
#